data_AF-H3H6P9-F1
#
_entry.id   AF-H3H6P9-F1
#
_cell.length_a   1.000
_cell.length_b   1.000
_cell.length_c   1.000
_cell.angle_alpha   90.00
_cell.angle_beta   90.00
_cell.angle_gamma   90.00
#
_symmetry.space_group_name_H-M   'P 1'
#
loop_
_entity.id
_entity.type
_entity.pdbx_description
1 polymer ?
#
loop_
_entity_poly.entity_id
_entity_poly.type
_entity_poly.pdbx_seq_one_letter_code
_entity_poly.pdbx_strand_id
1 'polypeptide(L)'
;MFILSHPELTDAIIRAPQRVTFGLQGTGNYSTVAFDGARHAETFETRTAQAHLDSIKREFELLWDEGRIWVLLICNLVSTSLQLAVDAYLSLGVGGKTRECDSMFFDDNGGLFEQSLRLVISTGTYLVPNWGALYVFYVLPRFQFSTVLDVPGLLMDDECDEAAYELLSDTLEQSRIMSRLSALNLTVGVGTAAALYMVRLRRAAYSTLAQRVRPPVLEKRSKMVPFGAVAGQNRGSSPMKPILYLEDPYFYVRDDSRKNEEVLAHLRKENEYTDVKTKHLANVRANLYDELLSHVQETDEDYPYPHGAYLYYNRTVKGSSYAYHCRKAKTANAPEELLLDENEIAKGHNHCQVASVSPSPDHRYLAYMVDFSGYETYTAYVKDLKTGELLPDRIENISSLRWGKDASVLYYATQDEAHRQDKLWRHKIGSKDADELLYTEEDEIYSAYFQKARSGKYMFLLSSSSETSEVSFIDLDNPSKPPQLIAKRQKGLIYGVDHFADSFYIVTNKDKATNFKLMRTPVSSPSPQDWVDVFPYDENVKVDDIDCFKNFMVMEGRQGGYSQLWIIVPEGDNKHSRRQITFKESSYTVSGSVNRDFDTDKYRFVYSSMTTPWTTFDYDVNTQESTLLKEKPVLNKGK
;
A
#
# COMPACT_ATOMS: atom_id res chain seq x y z
N MET A 1 31.88 -21.51 24.67
CA MET A 1 32.66 -21.33 23.43
C MET A 1 33.93 -22.13 23.62
N PHE A 2 34.06 -23.29 22.98
CA PHE A 2 35.29 -24.09 22.99
C PHE A 2 35.93 -23.99 21.60
N ILE A 3 37.25 -23.86 21.54
CA ILE A 3 38.01 -23.84 20.29
C ILE A 3 38.77 -25.17 20.22
N LEU A 4 38.44 -26.00 19.23
CA LEU A 4 39.21 -27.21 18.91
C LEU A 4 40.39 -26.83 18.02
N SER A 5 41.52 -27.50 18.20
CA SER A 5 42.72 -27.26 17.40
C SER A 5 42.69 -28.06 16.09
N HIS A 6 43.37 -27.55 15.05
CA HIS A 6 43.42 -28.12 13.69
C HIS A 6 43.67 -29.65 13.61
N PRO A 7 44.54 -30.28 14.44
CA PRO A 7 44.76 -31.72 14.37
C PRO A 7 43.58 -32.58 14.88
N GLU A 8 42.81 -32.06 15.82
CA GLU A 8 41.74 -32.81 16.51
C GLU A 8 40.49 -32.95 15.65
N LEU A 9 40.23 -31.99 14.76
CA LEU A 9 39.09 -32.04 13.83
C LEU A 9 39.32 -33.06 12.70
N THR A 10 40.56 -33.14 12.21
CA THR A 10 40.94 -34.03 11.10
C THR A 10 40.88 -35.50 11.50
N ASP A 11 41.22 -35.84 12.75
CA ASP A 11 41.14 -37.21 13.27
C ASP A 11 39.70 -37.67 13.59
N ALA A 12 38.80 -36.74 13.95
CA ALA A 12 37.41 -37.04 14.27
C ALA A 12 36.58 -37.44 13.02
N ILE A 13 36.91 -36.88 11.84
CA ILE A 13 36.18 -37.12 10.60
C ILE A 13 36.53 -38.48 9.96
N ILE A 14 37.75 -38.99 10.19
CA ILE A 14 38.28 -40.18 9.50
C ILE A 14 37.81 -41.52 10.13
N ARG A 15 37.28 -41.55 11.37
CA ARG A 15 37.06 -42.80 12.15
C ARG A 15 35.62 -43.22 12.48
N ALA A 16 34.61 -42.92 11.66
CA ALA A 16 33.27 -43.52 11.83
C ALA A 16 33.03 -44.60 10.75
N PRO A 17 32.64 -45.87 11.02
CA PRO A 17 32.12 -46.48 12.26
C PRO A 17 32.74 -47.85 12.62
N GLN A 18 33.46 -47.97 13.76
CA GLN A 18 33.46 -49.14 14.65
C GLN A 18 34.14 -48.71 15.97
N ARG A 19 33.39 -48.77 17.08
CA ARG A 19 33.82 -48.60 18.49
C ARG A 19 34.86 -47.51 18.77
N VAL A 20 34.38 -46.33 19.17
CA VAL A 20 35.09 -45.51 20.16
C VAL A 20 34.56 -45.89 21.55
N THR A 21 35.41 -46.53 22.34
CA THR A 21 35.17 -46.84 23.75
C THR A 21 35.37 -45.56 24.56
N PHE A 22 34.33 -45.09 25.25
CA PHE A 22 34.50 -44.10 26.31
C PHE A 22 34.79 -44.83 27.63
N GLY A 23 35.93 -44.53 28.25
CA GLY A 23 36.22 -44.96 29.60
C GLY A 23 35.35 -44.22 30.60
N LEU A 24 34.34 -44.89 31.17
CA LEU A 24 33.64 -44.45 32.36
C LEU A 24 34.32 -45.04 33.59
N GLN A 25 34.84 -44.17 34.44
CA GLN A 25 35.32 -44.51 35.78
C GLN A 25 34.12 -44.61 36.71
N GLY A 26 33.88 -45.79 37.30
CA GLY A 26 33.09 -45.91 38.54
C GLY A 26 31.81 -46.75 38.51
N THR A 27 31.98 -48.03 38.87
CA THR A 27 31.06 -48.91 39.65
C THR A 27 29.74 -49.42 39.05
N GLY A 28 29.65 -50.75 38.90
CA GLY A 28 28.41 -51.52 39.14
C GLY A 28 28.08 -52.65 38.15
N ASN A 29 28.55 -53.87 38.42
CA ASN A 29 28.35 -55.10 37.66
C ASN A 29 26.90 -55.61 37.57
N TYR A 30 26.53 -56.16 36.40
CA TYR A 30 25.94 -57.51 36.13
C TYR A 30 25.72 -57.60 34.59
N SER A 31 26.71 -58.06 33.80
CA SER A 31 27.00 -59.44 33.37
C SER A 31 26.04 -60.05 32.31
N THR A 32 26.52 -60.08 31.06
CA THR A 32 26.67 -61.29 30.22
C THR A 32 25.63 -62.41 30.34
N VAL A 33 24.63 -62.39 29.46
CA VAL A 33 24.06 -63.58 28.81
C VAL A 33 23.68 -63.21 27.38
N ALA A 34 24.60 -63.42 26.43
CA ALA A 34 24.35 -63.71 24.99
C ALA A 34 25.64 -63.53 24.16
N PHE A 35 26.77 -64.08 24.66
CA PHE A 35 27.86 -64.53 23.80
C PHE A 35 27.54 -65.99 23.45
N ASP A 36 26.83 -66.22 22.35
CA ASP A 36 27.10 -67.32 21.42
C ASP A 36 26.21 -67.18 20.19
N GLY A 37 26.82 -67.08 19.02
CA GLY A 37 26.09 -66.90 17.76
C GLY A 37 26.83 -66.13 16.67
N ALA A 38 28.14 -65.90 16.80
CA ALA A 38 28.97 -65.59 15.63
C ALA A 38 29.46 -66.91 15.03
N ARG A 39 28.85 -67.36 13.92
CA ARG A 39 29.51 -68.24 12.95
C ARG A 39 28.97 -67.99 11.54
N HIS A 40 29.91 -67.53 10.69
CA HIS A 40 29.95 -67.54 9.22
C HIS A 40 29.30 -66.32 8.55
N ALA A 41 29.96 -65.52 7.72
CA ALA A 41 31.29 -65.64 7.11
C ALA A 41 31.88 -64.26 6.76
N GLU A 42 33.21 -64.20 6.83
CA GLU A 42 34.16 -63.25 6.23
C GLU A 42 33.87 -63.04 4.71
N THR A 43 34.30 -62.00 3.98
CA THR A 43 35.70 -61.61 3.69
C THR A 43 35.72 -60.45 2.65
N PHE A 44 36.88 -59.75 2.55
CA PHE A 44 37.37 -58.80 1.53
C PHE A 44 37.32 -57.27 1.80
N GLU A 45 38.30 -56.79 2.57
CA GLU A 45 38.91 -55.46 2.40
C GLU A 45 40.04 -55.53 1.35
N THR A 46 40.13 -54.55 0.44
CA THR A 46 41.25 -54.43 -0.52
C THR A 46 42.03 -53.13 -0.29
N ARG A 47 43.35 -53.18 -0.58
CA ARG A 47 44.38 -52.12 -0.40
C ARG A 47 44.08 -50.76 -1.07
N THR A 48 42.95 -50.61 -1.75
CA THR A 48 42.50 -49.40 -2.44
C THR A 48 41.99 -48.32 -1.48
N ALA A 49 41.57 -48.69 -0.26
CA ALA A 49 40.96 -47.76 0.70
C ALA A 49 41.97 -46.81 1.38
N GLN A 50 43.18 -47.27 1.71
CA GLN A 50 44.15 -46.47 2.47
C GLN A 50 44.77 -45.33 1.64
N ALA A 51 45.11 -45.61 0.38
CA ALA A 51 45.64 -44.59 -0.53
C ALA A 51 44.59 -43.52 -0.88
N HIS A 52 43.30 -43.88 -0.84
CA HIS A 52 42.19 -42.95 -1.03
C HIS A 52 42.03 -42.02 0.19
N LEU A 53 42.15 -42.56 1.41
CA LEU A 53 42.10 -41.80 2.66
C LEU A 53 43.27 -40.79 2.79
N ASP A 54 44.48 -41.20 2.41
CA ASP A 54 45.65 -40.31 2.45
C ASP A 54 45.56 -39.17 1.42
N SER A 55 44.94 -39.42 0.27
CA SER A 55 44.66 -38.40 -0.75
C SER A 55 43.64 -37.36 -0.26
N ILE A 56 42.56 -37.82 0.36
CA ILE A 56 41.50 -36.95 0.92
C ILE A 56 42.07 -36.06 2.04
N LYS A 57 42.93 -36.61 2.89
CA LYS A 57 43.57 -35.85 3.97
C LYS A 57 44.45 -34.72 3.44
N ARG A 58 45.24 -34.99 2.41
CA ARG A 58 46.13 -33.98 1.78
C ARG A 58 45.36 -32.86 1.10
N GLU A 59 44.23 -33.19 0.46
CA GLU A 59 43.37 -32.24 -0.24
C GLU A 59 42.61 -31.35 0.75
N PHE A 60 42.18 -31.89 1.90
CA PHE A 60 41.57 -31.13 2.98
C PHE A 60 42.54 -30.15 3.65
N GLU A 61 43.77 -30.59 3.95
CA GLU A 61 44.81 -29.73 4.55
C GLU A 61 45.17 -28.55 3.62
N LEU A 62 45.25 -28.79 2.31
CA LEU A 62 45.47 -27.74 1.30
C LEU A 62 44.33 -26.71 1.26
N LEU A 63 43.07 -27.15 1.33
CA LEU A 63 41.90 -26.26 1.29
C LEU A 63 41.74 -25.44 2.59
N TRP A 64 42.21 -25.98 3.72
CA TRP A 64 42.24 -25.27 5.01
C TRP A 64 43.29 -24.16 5.02
N ASP A 65 44.54 -24.48 4.65
CA ASP A 65 45.65 -23.50 4.64
C ASP A 65 45.42 -22.35 3.64
N GLU A 66 44.64 -22.60 2.58
CA GLU A 66 44.23 -21.56 1.62
C GLU A 66 43.03 -20.70 2.08
N GLY A 67 42.53 -20.90 3.31
CA GLY A 67 41.41 -20.15 3.88
C GLY A 67 40.07 -20.40 3.17
N ARG A 68 39.92 -21.54 2.51
CA ARG A 68 38.74 -21.87 1.67
C ARG A 68 37.71 -22.73 2.40
N ILE A 69 38.03 -23.21 3.60
CA ILE A 69 37.14 -23.97 4.46
C ILE A 69 36.55 -23.03 5.50
N TRP A 70 35.22 -22.95 5.52
CA TRP A 70 34.47 -22.13 6.48
C TRP A 70 33.65 -23.02 7.40
N VAL A 71 33.71 -22.75 8.71
CA VAL A 71 33.06 -23.55 9.76
C VAL A 71 31.93 -22.73 10.38
N LEU A 72 30.69 -23.18 10.21
CA LEU A 72 29.55 -22.60 10.90
C LEU A 72 29.14 -23.49 12.07
N LEU A 73 29.18 -22.94 13.28
CA LEU A 73 28.72 -23.59 14.51
C LEU A 73 27.39 -22.96 14.93
N ILE A 74 26.29 -23.71 14.83
CA ILE A 74 24.98 -23.25 15.30
C ILE A 74 24.66 -24.01 16.59
N CYS A 75 24.48 -23.25 17.67
CA CYS A 75 24.06 -23.80 18.96
C CYS A 75 22.61 -23.38 19.22
N ASN A 76 21.71 -24.36 19.36
CA ASN A 76 20.32 -24.07 19.71
C ASN A 76 20.13 -24.31 21.21
N LEU A 77 19.71 -23.27 21.95
CA LEU A 77 19.50 -23.36 23.40
C LEU A 77 18.00 -23.46 23.67
N VAL A 78 17.51 -24.67 23.90
CA VAL A 78 16.10 -24.87 24.26
C VAL A 78 15.99 -24.94 25.78
N SER A 79 15.48 -23.87 26.39
CA SER A 79 15.11 -23.89 27.81
C SER A 79 13.69 -24.43 27.94
N THR A 80 13.56 -25.65 28.45
CA THR A 80 12.38 -26.00 29.24
C THR A 80 12.82 -26.11 30.69
N SER A 81 11.92 -25.78 31.62
CA SER A 81 12.18 -25.38 33.02
C SER A 81 12.95 -26.38 33.90
N LEU A 82 13.46 -27.50 33.37
CA LEU A 82 14.14 -28.54 34.14
C LEU A 82 15.30 -29.28 33.44
N GLN A 83 15.75 -28.89 32.24
CA GLN A 83 17.02 -29.40 31.70
C GLN A 83 17.57 -28.52 30.57
N LEU A 84 18.86 -28.23 30.64
CA LEU A 84 19.59 -27.47 29.61
C LEU A 84 20.23 -28.48 28.66
N ALA A 85 19.67 -28.64 27.46
CA ALA A 85 20.30 -29.36 26.36
C ALA A 85 20.86 -28.36 25.36
N VAL A 86 22.11 -28.56 24.94
CA VAL A 86 22.78 -27.76 23.92
C VAL A 86 23.07 -28.68 22.74
N ASP A 87 22.33 -28.47 21.65
CA ASP A 87 22.65 -29.12 20.37
C ASP A 87 23.59 -28.19 19.59
N ALA A 88 24.77 -28.71 19.24
CA ALA A 88 25.77 -28.00 18.46
C ALA A 88 25.90 -28.66 17.07
N TYR A 89 25.72 -27.86 16.03
CA TYR A 89 25.82 -28.30 14.63
C TYR A 89 27.06 -27.69 13.99
N LEU A 90 27.87 -28.53 13.35
CA LEU A 90 29.07 -28.11 12.61
C LEU A 90 28.84 -28.34 11.11
N SER A 91 28.86 -27.28 10.31
CA SER A 91 28.84 -27.38 8.84
C SER A 91 30.13 -26.83 8.25
N LEU A 92 30.68 -27.55 7.27
CA LEU A 92 31.91 -27.21 6.55
C LEU A 92 31.56 -26.92 5.09
N GLY A 93 31.94 -25.74 4.60
CA GLY A 93 31.75 -25.34 3.20
C GLY A 93 33.09 -24.97 2.55
N VAL A 94 33.30 -25.40 1.29
CA VAL A 94 34.47 -25.02 0.48
C VAL A 94 34.07 -23.97 -0.55
N GLY A 95 34.55 -22.74 -0.38
CA GLY A 95 34.26 -21.63 -1.28
C GLY A 95 35.28 -21.48 -2.42
N GLY A 96 34.83 -21.11 -3.62
CA GLY A 96 35.72 -20.59 -4.66
C GLY A 96 36.24 -19.19 -4.28
N LYS A 97 37.40 -18.77 -4.84
CA LYS A 97 38.15 -17.54 -4.50
C LYS A 97 37.37 -16.20 -4.48
N THR A 98 36.10 -16.16 -4.87
CA THR A 98 35.32 -14.94 -5.09
C THR A 98 33.85 -14.99 -4.59
N ARG A 99 33.51 -15.82 -3.59
CA ARG A 99 32.15 -15.81 -2.99
C ARG A 99 32.16 -15.30 -1.55
N GLU A 100 31.33 -14.29 -1.26
CA GLU A 100 31.03 -13.79 0.09
C GLU A 100 29.84 -14.54 0.72
N CYS A 101 29.79 -14.57 2.05
CA CYS A 101 28.98 -15.46 2.90
C CYS A 101 27.47 -15.46 2.59
N ASP A 102 26.91 -14.31 2.18
CA ASP A 102 25.46 -14.15 1.98
C ASP A 102 24.91 -14.90 0.75
N SER A 103 25.75 -15.17 -0.24
CA SER A 103 25.33 -15.86 -1.47
C SER A 103 25.07 -17.36 -1.30
N MET A 104 25.33 -17.92 -0.11
CA MET A 104 25.17 -19.35 0.16
C MET A 104 23.75 -19.73 0.61
N PHE A 105 22.94 -18.75 1.02
CA PHE A 105 21.62 -19.00 1.64
C PHE A 105 20.43 -18.58 0.78
N PHE A 106 20.64 -17.75 -0.25
CA PHE A 106 19.55 -17.18 -1.03
C PHE A 106 19.92 -17.11 -2.52
N ASP A 107 19.59 -18.15 -3.27
CA ASP A 107 19.44 -18.05 -4.73
C ASP A 107 18.27 -18.94 -5.23
N ASP A 108 17.59 -18.44 -6.25
CA ASP A 108 16.12 -18.44 -6.34
C ASP A 108 15.47 -19.65 -7.03
N ASN A 109 16.12 -20.82 -7.11
CA ASN A 109 15.49 -21.99 -7.74
C ASN A 109 15.98 -23.36 -7.23
N GLY A 110 16.11 -23.51 -5.91
CA GLY A 110 16.41 -24.79 -5.23
C GLY A 110 15.84 -24.93 -3.82
N GLY A 111 15.39 -23.82 -3.22
CA GLY A 111 15.03 -23.76 -1.80
C GLY A 111 13.81 -24.59 -1.40
N LEU A 112 12.87 -24.88 -2.29
CA LEU A 112 11.63 -25.59 -1.91
C LEU A 112 11.90 -27.06 -1.56
N PHE A 113 12.76 -27.74 -2.31
CA PHE A 113 13.15 -29.13 -2.02
C PHE A 113 14.01 -29.19 -0.76
N GLU A 114 14.91 -28.23 -0.60
CA GLU A 114 15.82 -28.16 0.54
C GLU A 114 15.09 -27.78 1.85
N GLN A 115 14.13 -26.87 1.80
CA GLN A 115 13.27 -26.53 2.94
C GLN A 115 12.25 -27.63 3.26
N SER A 116 11.74 -28.34 2.25
CA SER A 116 10.87 -29.51 2.46
C SER A 116 11.63 -30.67 3.11
N LEU A 117 12.87 -30.91 2.69
CA LEU A 117 13.73 -31.93 3.28
C LEU A 117 14.16 -31.55 4.70
N ARG A 118 14.50 -30.28 4.97
CA ARG A 118 14.79 -29.75 6.32
C ARG A 118 13.57 -29.82 7.24
N LEU A 119 12.37 -29.54 6.74
CA LEU A 119 11.12 -29.65 7.50
C LEU A 119 10.80 -31.12 7.82
N VAL A 120 10.99 -32.05 6.87
CA VAL A 120 10.80 -33.49 7.09
C VAL A 120 11.81 -34.04 8.10
N ILE A 121 13.08 -33.62 8.02
CA ILE A 121 14.13 -34.03 8.95
C ILE A 121 13.91 -33.44 10.34
N SER A 122 13.55 -32.16 10.46
CA SER A 122 13.22 -31.49 11.73
C SER A 122 11.96 -32.08 12.39
N THR A 123 10.96 -32.46 11.59
CA THR A 123 9.77 -33.15 12.08
C THR A 123 10.10 -34.58 12.50
N GLY A 124 11.01 -35.26 11.81
CA GLY A 124 11.51 -36.59 12.16
C GLY A 124 12.32 -36.63 13.46
N THR A 125 13.19 -35.65 13.69
CA THR A 125 13.98 -35.52 14.93
C THR A 125 13.13 -35.04 16.12
N TYR A 126 12.07 -34.27 15.90
CA TYR A 126 11.09 -33.90 16.94
C TYR A 126 10.22 -35.09 17.39
N LEU A 127 10.01 -36.08 16.52
CA LEU A 127 9.14 -37.25 16.77
C LEU A 127 9.88 -38.45 17.38
N VAL A 128 11.21 -38.48 17.37
CA VAL A 128 12.02 -39.58 17.93
C VAL A 128 13.21 -39.01 18.71
N PRO A 129 13.16 -38.96 20.06
CA PRO A 129 14.29 -38.46 20.83
C PRO A 129 15.44 -39.48 20.78
N ASN A 130 16.65 -38.99 20.44
CA ASN A 130 17.98 -39.64 20.51
C ASN A 130 18.71 -40.04 19.20
N TRP A 131 18.51 -39.37 18.07
CA TRP A 131 19.35 -39.62 16.87
C TRP A 131 20.02 -38.33 16.37
N GLY A 132 21.36 -38.33 16.33
CA GLY A 132 22.16 -37.30 15.63
C GLY A 132 22.40 -37.72 14.17
N ALA A 133 22.22 -36.79 13.23
CA ALA A 133 22.44 -37.01 11.79
C ALA A 133 23.44 -35.99 11.23
N LEU A 134 24.38 -36.45 10.40
CA LEU A 134 25.39 -35.65 9.69
C LEU A 134 25.16 -35.81 8.17
N TYR A 135 25.15 -34.70 7.42
CA TYR A 135 24.96 -34.69 5.96
C TYR A 135 26.08 -33.89 5.27
N VAL A 136 26.53 -34.35 4.08
CA VAL A 136 27.55 -33.70 3.21
C VAL A 136 26.99 -33.64 1.78
N PHE A 137 27.10 -32.48 1.09
CA PHE A 137 26.59 -32.27 -0.28
C PHE A 137 27.66 -31.69 -1.24
N TYR A 138 27.59 -32.04 -2.53
CA TYR A 138 28.43 -31.53 -3.65
C TYR A 138 27.58 -30.79 -4.70
N VAL A 139 28.14 -29.79 -5.41
CA VAL A 139 27.44 -28.96 -6.43
C VAL A 139 28.21 -28.94 -7.77
N LEU A 140 27.49 -29.06 -8.91
CA LEU A 140 27.99 -28.83 -10.28
C LEU A 140 27.24 -27.65 -10.97
N PRO A 141 27.84 -26.92 -11.93
CA PRO A 141 27.32 -25.61 -12.42
C PRO A 141 26.30 -25.70 -13.58
N ARG A 142 25.35 -24.75 -13.60
CA ARG A 142 24.25 -24.56 -14.58
C ARG A 142 24.66 -23.82 -15.87
N PHE A 143 23.93 -24.07 -16.97
CA PHE A 143 23.76 -23.15 -18.13
C PHE A 143 22.28 -22.77 -18.33
N GLN A 144 22.05 -21.59 -18.91
CA GLN A 144 20.82 -20.77 -19.01
C GLN A 144 19.79 -21.22 -20.08
N PHE A 145 18.50 -20.82 -19.93
CA PHE A 145 17.80 -19.81 -20.77
C PHE A 145 16.30 -19.61 -20.42
N SER A 146 15.91 -18.32 -20.33
CA SER A 146 14.70 -17.59 -20.76
C SER A 146 13.25 -18.06 -20.51
N THR A 147 12.45 -17.06 -20.11
CA THR A 147 10.99 -16.89 -20.07
C THR A 147 10.25 -17.18 -21.39
N VAL A 148 9.12 -17.90 -21.33
CA VAL A 148 7.90 -17.69 -22.13
C VAL A 148 6.69 -18.17 -21.30
N LEU A 149 5.71 -17.28 -21.13
CA LEU A 149 4.34 -17.54 -20.68
C LEU A 149 3.58 -18.31 -21.78
N ASP A 150 2.91 -19.40 -21.42
CA ASP A 150 1.73 -19.88 -22.12
C ASP A 150 0.74 -20.45 -21.09
N VAL A 151 -0.48 -19.88 -21.09
CA VAL A 151 -1.63 -20.39 -20.33
C VAL A 151 -2.52 -21.16 -21.30
N PRO A 152 -2.76 -22.46 -21.05
CA PRO A 152 -3.95 -23.12 -21.56
C PRO A 152 -4.95 -23.36 -20.43
N GLY A 153 -6.20 -22.99 -20.68
CA GLY A 153 -7.30 -23.05 -19.73
C GLY A 153 -7.57 -24.44 -19.15
N LEU A 154 -7.94 -24.46 -17.87
CA LEU A 154 -8.56 -25.60 -17.22
C LEU A 154 -10.07 -25.40 -17.20
N LEU A 155 -10.74 -26.12 -18.10
CA LEU A 155 -12.11 -26.54 -17.94
C LEU A 155 -12.18 -27.36 -16.64
N MET A 156 -13.04 -26.94 -15.72
CA MET A 156 -13.46 -27.75 -14.58
C MET A 156 -14.56 -28.67 -15.08
N ASP A 157 -14.24 -29.94 -15.28
CA ASP A 157 -15.24 -31.00 -15.33
C ASP A 157 -15.47 -31.51 -13.91
N ASP A 158 -16.72 -31.37 -13.46
CA ASP A 158 -17.32 -32.10 -12.35
C ASP A 158 -17.35 -33.60 -12.70
N GLU A 159 -16.71 -34.45 -11.90
CA GLU A 159 -17.20 -35.77 -11.47
C GLU A 159 -16.12 -36.61 -10.76
N CYS A 160 -16.55 -37.33 -9.72
CA CYS A 160 -15.91 -38.47 -9.03
C CYS A 160 -14.73 -38.21 -8.05
N ASP A 161 -15.02 -38.33 -6.75
CA ASP A 161 -14.58 -39.52 -5.99
C ASP A 161 -15.28 -39.60 -4.62
N GLU A 162 -16.49 -40.15 -4.64
CA GLU A 162 -17.22 -40.71 -3.49
C GLU A 162 -17.08 -42.26 -3.56
N ALA A 163 -15.90 -42.82 -3.30
CA ALA A 163 -15.72 -44.28 -3.28
C ALA A 163 -14.45 -44.71 -2.53
N ALA A 164 -14.33 -44.42 -1.23
CA ALA A 164 -13.27 -45.06 -0.42
C ALA A 164 -13.54 -45.09 1.10
N TYR A 165 -14.78 -45.21 1.57
CA TYR A 165 -15.04 -45.50 3.01
C TYR A 165 -16.34 -46.29 3.21
N GLU A 166 -16.40 -47.49 2.64
CA GLU A 166 -17.28 -48.55 3.14
C GLU A 166 -16.53 -49.87 3.02
N LEU A 167 -15.92 -50.31 4.13
CA LEU A 167 -15.72 -51.72 4.46
C LEU A 167 -15.06 -51.81 5.84
N LEU A 168 -15.88 -52.23 6.81
CA LEU A 168 -15.60 -53.00 8.03
C LEU A 168 -16.37 -52.45 9.24
N SER A 169 -17.69 -52.65 9.22
CA SER A 169 -18.46 -52.93 10.42
C SER A 169 -18.65 -54.43 10.56
N ASP A 170 -18.48 -54.90 11.80
CA ASP A 170 -18.86 -56.19 12.38
C ASP A 170 -18.14 -57.47 11.94
N THR A 171 -17.28 -57.96 12.84
CA THR A 171 -17.50 -59.27 13.47
C THR A 171 -16.97 -59.29 14.90
N LEU A 172 -17.89 -59.56 15.83
CA LEU A 172 -17.64 -60.13 17.15
C LEU A 172 -16.77 -61.39 17.05
N GLU A 173 -15.54 -61.34 17.57
CA GLU A 173 -14.90 -62.46 18.27
C GLU A 173 -13.73 -61.93 19.12
N GLN A 174 -14.04 -61.15 20.15
CA GLN A 174 -13.07 -60.60 21.10
C GLN A 174 -12.87 -61.45 22.38
N SER A 175 -13.24 -62.74 22.39
CA SER A 175 -13.24 -63.51 23.65
C SER A 175 -12.45 -64.83 23.68
N ARG A 176 -11.58 -65.15 22.72
CA ARG A 176 -10.88 -66.47 22.75
C ARG A 176 -9.38 -66.54 22.42
N ILE A 177 -8.67 -65.42 22.39
CA ILE A 177 -7.19 -65.44 22.32
C ILE A 177 -6.59 -64.50 23.38
N MET A 178 -7.03 -64.67 24.62
CA MET A 178 -6.46 -64.02 25.82
C MET A 178 -6.18 -65.04 26.93
N SER A 179 -5.86 -66.28 26.55
CA SER A 179 -5.37 -67.30 27.49
C SER A 179 -4.44 -68.28 26.78
N ARG A 180 -3.22 -67.82 26.51
CA ARG A 180 -1.96 -68.59 26.35
C ARG A 180 -0.99 -67.74 25.53
N LEU A 181 -0.33 -66.79 26.20
CA LEU A 181 1.00 -66.29 25.88
C LEU A 181 1.42 -65.37 27.05
N SER A 182 1.55 -65.99 28.21
CA SER A 182 2.43 -65.47 29.26
C SER A 182 3.86 -65.86 28.90
N ALA A 183 4.77 -64.91 29.10
CA ALA A 183 6.24 -64.99 29.03
C ALA A 183 6.87 -64.60 27.68
N LEU A 184 7.04 -63.29 27.45
CA LEU A 184 8.34 -62.60 27.47
C LEU A 184 8.16 -61.10 27.17
N ASN A 185 8.68 -60.24 28.06
CA ASN A 185 9.05 -58.83 27.88
C ASN A 185 8.12 -57.91 27.06
N LEU A 186 7.18 -57.27 27.75
CA LEU A 186 6.35 -56.17 27.22
C LEU A 186 6.66 -54.87 28.00
N THR A 187 7.57 -54.04 27.49
CA THR A 187 7.77 -52.68 28.06
C THR A 187 8.19 -51.61 27.03
N VAL A 188 7.84 -51.76 25.75
CA VAL A 188 8.03 -50.68 24.75
C VAL A 188 6.79 -50.42 23.87
N GLY A 189 5.75 -51.25 23.93
CA GLY A 189 4.58 -51.13 23.04
C GLY A 189 3.46 -50.20 23.50
N VAL A 190 3.37 -49.86 24.80
CA VAL A 190 2.21 -49.11 25.33
C VAL A 190 2.38 -47.60 25.14
N GLY A 191 3.62 -47.08 25.22
CA GLY A 191 3.91 -45.66 25.04
C GLY A 191 3.73 -45.17 23.60
N THR A 192 4.10 -45.97 22.61
CA THR A 192 3.96 -45.63 21.18
C THR A 192 2.52 -45.72 20.71
N ALA A 193 1.76 -46.75 21.15
CA ALA A 193 0.33 -46.85 20.86
C ALA A 193 -0.47 -45.72 21.54
N ALA A 194 -0.15 -45.37 22.79
CA ALA A 194 -0.77 -44.25 23.50
C ALA A 194 -0.41 -42.89 22.86
N ALA A 195 0.83 -42.70 22.41
CA ALA A 195 1.25 -41.49 21.69
C ALA A 195 0.58 -41.37 20.31
N LEU A 196 0.51 -42.46 19.53
CA LEU A 196 -0.23 -42.49 18.26
C LEU A 196 -1.73 -42.28 18.46
N TYR A 197 -2.30 -42.84 19.53
CA TYR A 197 -3.70 -42.63 19.90
C TYR A 197 -3.95 -41.18 20.36
N MET A 198 -3.04 -40.57 21.12
CA MET A 198 -3.08 -39.16 21.49
C MET A 198 -2.89 -38.23 20.29
N VAL A 199 -2.01 -38.57 19.34
CA VAL A 199 -1.84 -37.82 18.08
C VAL A 199 -3.07 -37.96 17.20
N ARG A 200 -3.69 -39.16 17.13
CA ARG A 200 -4.95 -39.38 16.41
C ARG A 200 -6.12 -38.68 17.08
N LEU A 201 -6.21 -38.69 18.41
CA LEU A 201 -7.20 -37.93 19.17
C LEU A 201 -6.98 -36.43 19.01
N ARG A 202 -5.72 -35.95 19.01
CA ARG A 202 -5.41 -34.55 18.68
C ARG A 202 -5.79 -34.23 17.25
N ARG A 203 -5.47 -35.07 16.28
CA ARG A 203 -5.76 -34.84 14.86
C ARG A 203 -7.27 -34.93 14.58
N ALA A 204 -7.97 -35.85 15.23
CA ALA A 204 -9.42 -35.99 15.19
C ALA A 204 -10.11 -34.82 15.92
N ALA A 205 -9.57 -34.37 17.07
CA ALA A 205 -10.01 -33.18 17.77
C ALA A 205 -9.73 -31.92 16.95
N TYR A 206 -8.56 -31.79 16.30
CA TYR A 206 -8.24 -30.69 15.38
C TYR A 206 -9.08 -30.75 14.10
N SER A 207 -9.44 -31.93 13.59
CA SER A 207 -10.33 -32.06 12.42
C SER A 207 -11.80 -31.84 12.77
N THR A 208 -12.21 -32.06 14.02
CA THR A 208 -13.55 -31.71 14.52
C THR A 208 -13.64 -30.27 15.03
N LEU A 209 -12.55 -29.69 15.55
CA LEU A 209 -12.41 -28.27 15.91
C LEU A 209 -12.18 -27.38 14.69
N ALA A 210 -11.54 -27.89 13.64
CA ALA A 210 -11.65 -27.34 12.30
C ALA A 210 -13.04 -27.70 11.76
N GLN A 211 -14.09 -27.17 12.39
CA GLN A 211 -15.34 -26.95 11.69
C GLN A 211 -14.93 -26.31 10.36
N ARG A 212 -15.22 -26.98 9.25
CA ARG A 212 -15.10 -26.39 7.92
C ARG A 212 -16.11 -25.25 7.88
N VAL A 213 -15.73 -24.10 8.43
CA VAL A 213 -16.53 -22.87 8.32
C VAL A 213 -16.62 -22.63 6.84
N ARG A 214 -17.83 -22.80 6.32
CA ARG A 214 -18.17 -22.57 4.93
C ARG A 214 -18.38 -21.07 4.74
N PRO A 215 -17.99 -20.51 3.59
CA PRO A 215 -18.33 -19.13 3.30
C PRO A 215 -19.86 -18.98 3.34
N PRO A 216 -20.39 -17.87 3.86
CA PRO A 216 -21.81 -17.61 3.75
C PRO A 216 -22.18 -17.49 2.27
N VAL A 217 -23.36 -18.00 1.91
CA VAL A 217 -23.85 -17.98 0.54
C VAL A 217 -25.14 -17.21 0.52
N LEU A 218 -25.24 -16.22 -0.38
CA LEU A 218 -26.47 -15.50 -0.63
C LEU A 218 -27.48 -16.39 -1.34
N GLU A 219 -28.75 -16.21 -1.01
CA GLU A 219 -29.83 -16.79 -1.79
C GLU A 219 -29.83 -16.17 -3.18
N LYS A 220 -29.97 -16.99 -4.22
CA LYS A 220 -30.14 -16.53 -5.60
C LYS A 220 -31.59 -16.14 -5.82
N ARG A 221 -31.83 -14.91 -6.28
CA ARG A 221 -33.17 -14.41 -6.62
C ARG A 221 -33.16 -13.90 -8.05
N SER A 222 -33.82 -14.64 -8.94
CA SER A 222 -33.85 -14.29 -10.36
C SER A 222 -34.33 -12.85 -10.57
N LYS A 223 -33.50 -12.05 -11.22
CA LYS A 223 -33.83 -10.70 -11.65
C LYS A 223 -33.25 -10.46 -13.02
N MET A 224 -34.11 -10.22 -14.00
CA MET A 224 -33.70 -9.82 -15.35
C MET A 224 -33.38 -8.32 -15.37
N VAL A 225 -32.14 -7.97 -15.66
CA VAL A 225 -31.64 -6.60 -15.77
C VAL A 225 -31.68 -6.16 -17.24
N PRO A 226 -32.32 -5.02 -17.56
CA PRO A 226 -32.40 -4.52 -18.93
C PRO A 226 -31.15 -3.74 -19.36
N PHE A 227 -30.64 -4.06 -20.55
CA PHE A 227 -29.56 -3.38 -21.27
C PHE A 227 -30.08 -2.87 -22.61
N GLY A 228 -30.16 -1.56 -22.79
CA GLY A 228 -30.71 -0.92 -23.99
C GLY A 228 -31.68 0.21 -23.66
N ALA A 229 -32.58 0.51 -24.58
CA ALA A 229 -33.50 1.65 -24.48
C ALA A 229 -34.63 1.44 -23.46
N VAL A 230 -34.39 1.73 -22.18
CA VAL A 230 -35.38 1.64 -21.10
C VAL A 230 -36.17 2.95 -20.99
N ALA A 231 -37.50 2.87 -21.03
CA ALA A 231 -38.37 4.05 -20.98
C ALA A 231 -38.18 4.84 -19.67
N GLY A 232 -38.05 6.16 -19.80
CA GLY A 232 -37.89 7.07 -18.66
C GLY A 232 -36.49 7.08 -18.02
N GLN A 233 -35.51 6.38 -18.60
CA GLN A 233 -34.13 6.37 -18.11
C GLN A 233 -33.17 6.90 -19.18
N ASN A 234 -32.22 7.74 -18.76
CA ASN A 234 -31.09 8.11 -19.60
C ASN A 234 -30.13 6.91 -19.72
N ARG A 235 -30.02 6.34 -20.92
CA ARG A 235 -29.11 5.21 -21.23
C ARG A 235 -28.10 5.59 -22.31
N GLY A 236 -27.78 6.90 -22.41
CA GLY A 236 -26.95 7.48 -23.45
C GLY A 236 -27.71 7.75 -24.75
N SER A 237 -27.00 8.26 -25.76
CA SER A 237 -27.58 8.73 -27.03
C SER A 237 -27.97 7.62 -28.02
N SER A 238 -27.32 6.45 -27.93
CA SER A 238 -27.51 5.33 -28.85
C SER A 238 -27.69 3.99 -28.11
N PRO A 239 -28.71 3.83 -27.25
CA PRO A 239 -28.92 2.59 -26.52
C PRO A 239 -29.40 1.46 -27.45
N MET A 240 -29.04 0.21 -27.11
CA MET A 240 -29.41 -0.98 -27.88
C MET A 240 -30.93 -1.13 -28.07
N LYS A 241 -31.33 -1.57 -29.26
CA LYS A 241 -32.71 -1.92 -29.64
C LYS A 241 -32.68 -3.22 -30.47
N PRO A 242 -33.36 -4.31 -30.06
CA PRO A 242 -34.21 -4.43 -28.87
C PRO A 242 -33.40 -4.40 -27.55
N ILE A 243 -34.12 -4.22 -26.44
CA ILE A 243 -33.53 -4.34 -25.09
C ILE A 243 -33.07 -5.80 -24.90
N LEU A 244 -31.83 -5.97 -24.44
CA LEU A 244 -31.30 -7.25 -23.99
C LEU A 244 -31.54 -7.40 -22.49
N TYR A 245 -31.86 -8.61 -22.05
CA TYR A 245 -32.08 -8.91 -20.64
C TYR A 245 -31.07 -9.97 -20.19
N LEU A 246 -30.30 -9.65 -19.14
CA LEU A 246 -29.39 -10.60 -18.50
C LEU A 246 -29.86 -10.87 -17.07
N GLU A 247 -29.74 -12.11 -16.63
CA GLU A 247 -30.09 -12.48 -15.26
C GLU A 247 -28.95 -12.08 -14.31
N ASP A 248 -29.31 -11.35 -13.24
CA ASP A 248 -28.45 -11.12 -12.09
C ASP A 248 -29.15 -11.65 -10.83
N PRO A 249 -28.80 -12.86 -10.32
CA PRO A 249 -29.45 -13.45 -9.17
C PRO A 249 -29.14 -12.74 -7.84
N TYR A 250 -28.19 -11.79 -7.82
CA TYR A 250 -27.78 -11.04 -6.63
C TYR A 250 -28.14 -9.56 -6.72
N PHE A 251 -28.95 -9.16 -7.69
CA PHE A 251 -29.37 -7.75 -7.87
C PHE A 251 -29.95 -7.12 -6.59
N TYR A 252 -30.66 -7.90 -5.77
CA TYR A 252 -31.27 -7.45 -4.51
C TYR A 252 -30.26 -7.08 -3.41
N VAL A 253 -28.99 -7.46 -3.56
CA VAL A 253 -27.92 -7.14 -2.59
C VAL A 253 -27.62 -5.64 -2.62
N ARG A 254 -27.83 -4.98 -3.77
CA ARG A 254 -27.79 -3.53 -3.86
C ARG A 254 -29.02 -2.96 -3.14
N ASP A 255 -28.76 -2.30 -2.02
CA ASP A 255 -29.72 -1.46 -1.31
C ASP A 255 -29.15 -0.04 -1.19
N ASP A 256 -29.74 0.90 -1.93
CA ASP A 256 -29.25 2.28 -1.94
C ASP A 256 -29.44 2.97 -0.57
N SER A 257 -30.37 2.48 0.26
CA SER A 257 -30.62 3.00 1.63
C SER A 257 -29.63 2.47 2.68
N ARG A 258 -28.92 1.37 2.38
CA ARG A 258 -27.99 0.65 3.27
C ARG A 258 -28.63 0.22 4.60
N LYS A 259 -29.93 -0.12 4.59
CA LYS A 259 -30.72 -0.49 5.78
C LYS A 259 -31.38 -1.86 5.67
N ASN A 260 -31.25 -2.56 4.55
CA ASN A 260 -31.81 -3.88 4.36
C ASN A 260 -31.15 -4.90 5.31
N GLU A 261 -31.90 -5.33 6.34
CA GLU A 261 -31.40 -6.24 7.37
C GLU A 261 -30.96 -7.60 6.85
N GLU A 262 -31.52 -8.08 5.72
CA GLU A 262 -31.06 -9.32 5.11
C GLU A 262 -29.63 -9.18 4.58
N VAL A 263 -29.37 -8.09 3.85
CA VAL A 263 -28.05 -7.77 3.31
C VAL A 263 -27.06 -7.51 4.45
N LEU A 264 -27.46 -6.74 5.46
CA LEU A 264 -26.62 -6.48 6.64
C LEU A 264 -26.32 -7.76 7.42
N ALA A 265 -27.28 -8.68 7.55
CA ALA A 265 -27.05 -9.98 8.16
C ALA A 265 -26.06 -10.84 7.35
N HIS A 266 -26.12 -10.79 6.02
CA HIS A 266 -25.14 -11.47 5.18
C HIS A 266 -23.74 -10.85 5.32
N LEU A 267 -23.61 -9.52 5.29
CA LEU A 267 -22.33 -8.83 5.51
C LEU A 267 -21.72 -9.15 6.88
N ARG A 268 -22.55 -9.23 7.94
CA ARG A 268 -22.08 -9.68 9.27
C ARG A 268 -21.51 -11.11 9.22
N LYS A 269 -22.14 -12.03 8.50
CA LYS A 269 -21.61 -13.40 8.31
C LYS A 269 -20.32 -13.42 7.49
N GLU A 270 -20.19 -12.56 6.49
CA GLU A 270 -18.94 -12.45 5.71
C GLU A 270 -17.79 -11.93 6.58
N ASN A 271 -18.06 -10.95 7.45
CA ASN A 271 -17.08 -10.48 8.44
C ASN A 271 -16.68 -11.58 9.42
N GLU A 272 -17.64 -12.33 9.97
CA GLU A 272 -17.36 -13.48 10.85
C GLU A 272 -16.53 -14.56 10.15
N TYR A 273 -16.85 -14.88 8.89
CA TYR A 273 -16.09 -15.83 8.09
C TYR A 273 -14.64 -15.35 7.90
N THR A 274 -14.47 -14.06 7.58
CA THR A 274 -13.18 -13.40 7.39
C THR A 274 -12.34 -13.45 8.66
N ASP A 275 -12.95 -13.14 9.82
CA ASP A 275 -12.30 -13.22 11.13
C ASP A 275 -11.78 -14.64 11.41
N VAL A 276 -12.60 -15.66 11.15
CA VAL A 276 -12.20 -17.06 11.33
C VAL A 276 -11.05 -17.43 10.39
N LYS A 277 -11.16 -17.08 9.10
CA LYS A 277 -10.14 -17.44 8.11
C LYS A 277 -8.84 -16.71 8.30
N THR A 278 -8.86 -15.48 8.80
CA THR A 278 -7.67 -14.67 9.04
C THR A 278 -7.13 -14.78 10.47
N LYS A 279 -7.79 -15.52 11.38
CA LYS A 279 -7.39 -15.67 12.78
C LYS A 279 -5.94 -16.13 12.96
N HIS A 280 -5.48 -17.04 12.12
CA HIS A 280 -4.11 -17.57 12.17
C HIS A 280 -3.03 -16.50 11.84
N LEU A 281 -3.41 -15.40 11.19
CA LEU A 281 -2.54 -14.28 10.86
C LEU A 281 -2.46 -13.22 11.97
N ALA A 282 -3.10 -13.43 13.13
CA ALA A 282 -3.19 -12.42 14.18
C ALA A 282 -1.81 -11.89 14.62
N ASN A 283 -0.82 -12.77 14.80
CA ASN A 283 0.53 -12.36 15.19
C ASN A 283 1.24 -11.58 14.07
N VAL A 284 1.10 -12.02 12.81
CA VAL A 284 1.69 -11.32 11.66
C VAL A 284 1.07 -9.94 11.51
N ARG A 285 -0.26 -9.83 11.64
CA ARG A 285 -0.97 -8.55 11.59
C ARG A 285 -0.55 -7.62 12.74
N ALA A 286 -0.37 -8.13 13.96
CA ALA A 286 0.11 -7.33 15.08
C ALA A 286 1.53 -6.81 14.84
N ASN A 287 2.44 -7.68 14.39
CA ASN A 287 3.81 -7.28 14.06
C ASN A 287 3.86 -6.22 12.95
N LEU A 288 3.09 -6.41 11.88
CA LEU A 288 2.99 -5.42 10.79
C LEU A 288 2.39 -4.11 11.28
N TYR A 289 1.38 -4.16 12.15
CA TYR A 289 0.79 -2.97 12.75
C TYR A 289 1.83 -2.19 13.56
N ASP A 290 2.57 -2.87 14.45
CA ASP A 290 3.59 -2.25 15.27
C ASP A 290 4.75 -1.70 14.43
N GLU A 291 5.17 -2.43 13.39
CA GLU A 291 6.18 -1.97 12.43
C GLU A 291 5.73 -0.70 11.71
N LEU A 292 4.53 -0.70 11.11
CA LEU A 292 3.98 0.46 10.42
C LEU A 292 3.80 1.65 11.35
N LEU A 293 3.30 1.44 12.57
CA LEU A 293 3.16 2.48 13.58
C LEU A 293 4.53 3.05 13.98
N SER A 294 5.56 2.20 14.06
CA SER A 294 6.93 2.63 14.39
C SER A 294 7.57 3.54 13.34
N HIS A 295 7.05 3.53 12.10
CA HIS A 295 7.46 4.43 11.03
C HIS A 295 6.75 5.79 11.08
N VAL A 296 5.71 5.94 11.91
CA VAL A 296 4.90 7.16 12.01
C VAL A 296 5.36 8.00 13.20
N GLN A 297 5.67 9.27 12.94
CA GLN A 297 5.81 10.26 14.00
C GLN A 297 4.43 10.80 14.39
N GLU A 298 3.88 10.33 15.51
CA GLU A 298 2.51 10.69 15.94
C GLU A 298 2.35 12.19 16.26
N THR A 299 3.35 12.81 16.90
CA THR A 299 3.39 14.25 17.12
C THR A 299 4.29 14.89 16.06
N ASP A 300 3.69 15.50 15.05
CA ASP A 300 4.39 16.14 13.93
C ASP A 300 3.69 17.43 13.51
N GLU A 301 4.42 18.33 12.85
CA GLU A 301 3.91 19.58 12.30
C GLU A 301 4.29 19.69 10.82
N ASP A 302 3.33 19.95 9.94
CA ASP A 302 3.63 20.26 8.54
C ASP A 302 4.54 21.49 8.43
N TYR A 303 5.39 21.53 7.40
CA TYR A 303 6.23 22.71 7.21
C TYR A 303 5.35 23.92 6.86
N PRO A 304 5.41 25.04 7.61
CA PRO A 304 4.48 26.14 7.42
C PRO A 304 4.55 26.78 6.04
N TYR A 305 3.41 27.06 5.45
CA TYR A 305 3.30 27.75 4.16
C TYR A 305 2.85 29.20 4.33
N PRO A 306 3.42 30.12 3.55
CA PRO A 306 3.06 31.53 3.63
C PRO A 306 1.73 31.80 2.91
N HIS A 307 0.86 32.58 3.57
CA HIS A 307 -0.38 33.09 2.99
C HIS A 307 -0.69 34.47 3.60
N GLY A 308 -0.50 35.54 2.83
CA GLY A 308 -0.72 36.92 3.29
C GLY A 308 0.19 37.28 4.47
N ALA A 309 -0.38 37.70 5.60
CA ALA A 309 0.38 38.08 6.80
C ALA A 309 0.78 36.90 7.71
N TYR A 310 0.39 35.67 7.36
CA TYR A 310 0.50 34.50 8.23
C TYR A 310 1.26 33.34 7.60
N LEU A 311 1.80 32.47 8.45
CA LEU A 311 2.26 31.13 8.13
C LEU A 311 1.21 30.14 8.64
N TYR A 312 0.68 29.31 7.75
CA TYR A 312 -0.32 28.29 8.07
C TYR A 312 0.32 26.90 8.05
N TYR A 313 -0.17 26.00 8.90
CA TYR A 313 0.28 24.61 8.98
C TYR A 313 -0.74 23.77 9.74
N ASN A 314 -0.64 22.45 9.57
CA ASN A 314 -1.35 21.50 10.39
C ASN A 314 -0.37 20.82 11.34
N ARG A 315 -0.87 20.34 12.47
CA ARG A 315 -0.10 19.47 13.36
C ARG A 315 -0.94 18.32 13.88
N THR A 316 -0.27 17.23 14.23
CA THR A 316 -0.84 16.09 14.94
C THR A 316 -0.21 16.01 16.33
N VAL A 317 -0.93 15.40 17.27
CA VAL A 317 -0.46 15.18 18.63
C VAL A 317 -0.68 13.72 18.96
N LYS A 318 0.31 13.09 19.59
CA LYS A 318 0.21 11.71 20.08
C LYS A 318 -1.11 11.45 20.81
N GLY A 319 -1.79 10.38 20.40
CA GLY A 319 -3.10 9.99 20.95
C GLY A 319 -4.31 10.77 20.41
N SER A 320 -4.10 11.76 19.53
CA SER A 320 -5.19 12.39 18.77
C SER A 320 -5.41 11.65 17.45
N SER A 321 -6.67 11.55 17.01
CA SER A 321 -7.01 10.91 15.73
C SER A 321 -7.03 11.89 14.56
N TYR A 322 -7.16 13.19 14.83
CA TYR A 322 -7.36 14.21 13.82
C TYR A 322 -6.37 15.39 13.96
N ALA A 323 -6.27 16.18 12.89
CA ALA A 323 -5.34 17.30 12.79
C ALA A 323 -5.82 18.54 13.56
N TYR A 324 -4.85 19.36 13.95
CA TYR A 324 -5.07 20.73 14.44
C TYR A 324 -4.65 21.69 13.33
N HIS A 325 -5.53 22.61 12.96
CA HIS A 325 -5.26 23.65 11.96
C HIS A 325 -4.76 24.90 12.65
N CYS A 326 -3.56 25.34 12.32
CA CYS A 326 -2.86 26.39 13.03
C CYS A 326 -2.37 27.50 12.07
N ARG A 327 -2.12 28.67 12.64
CA ARG A 327 -1.31 29.71 11.99
C ARG A 327 -0.42 30.44 12.98
N LYS A 328 0.57 31.14 12.47
CA LYS A 328 1.42 32.10 13.19
C LYS A 328 1.57 33.36 12.34
N ALA A 329 1.68 34.54 12.94
CA ALA A 329 2.03 35.74 12.17
C ALA A 329 3.42 35.58 11.53
N LYS A 330 3.65 36.19 10.36
CA LYS A 330 4.97 36.21 9.67
C LYS A 330 5.97 37.15 10.36
N THR A 331 6.13 37.01 11.67
CA THR A 331 7.10 37.76 12.48
C THR A 331 7.89 36.78 13.34
N ALA A 332 9.13 37.14 13.68
CA ALA A 332 9.96 36.31 14.54
C ALA A 332 9.25 36.01 15.88
N ASN A 333 9.23 34.74 16.28
CA ASN A 333 8.64 34.26 17.54
C ASN A 333 7.14 34.56 17.73
N ALA A 334 6.37 34.73 16.66
CA ALA A 334 4.92 34.84 16.78
C ALA A 334 4.33 33.58 17.44
N PRO A 335 3.42 33.73 18.43
CA PRO A 335 2.76 32.59 19.05
C PRO A 335 1.85 31.87 18.05
N GLU A 336 1.59 30.58 18.29
CA GLU A 336 0.59 29.81 17.57
C GLU A 336 -0.83 30.34 17.86
N GLU A 337 -1.63 30.43 16.81
CA GLU A 337 -3.08 30.58 16.86
C GLU A 337 -3.74 29.30 16.36
N LEU A 338 -4.49 28.61 17.22
CA LEU A 338 -5.31 27.45 16.85
C LEU A 338 -6.59 27.91 16.14
N LEU A 339 -6.76 27.51 14.89
CA LEU A 339 -7.89 27.89 14.05
C LEU A 339 -9.06 26.90 14.21
N LEU A 340 -8.73 25.61 14.13
CA LEU A 340 -9.70 24.52 14.17
C LEU A 340 -9.07 23.29 14.83
N ASP A 341 -9.80 22.70 15.78
CA ASP A 341 -9.48 21.38 16.35
C ASP A 341 -10.49 20.37 15.80
N GLU A 342 -10.04 19.51 14.89
CA GLU A 342 -10.90 18.48 14.32
C GLU A 342 -11.31 17.43 15.36
N ASN A 343 -10.51 17.21 16.41
CA ASN A 343 -10.83 16.23 17.44
C ASN A 343 -12.04 16.68 18.26
N GLU A 344 -12.16 17.99 18.53
CA GLU A 344 -13.37 18.56 19.18
C GLU A 344 -14.61 18.42 18.29
N ILE A 345 -14.49 18.63 16.99
CA ILE A 345 -15.58 18.46 16.03
C ILE A 345 -16.01 16.98 15.95
N ALA A 346 -15.05 16.06 15.99
CA ALA A 346 -15.31 14.63 15.89
C ALA A 346 -15.95 14.03 17.17
N LYS A 347 -15.94 14.73 18.31
CA LYS A 347 -16.47 14.19 19.58
C LYS A 347 -17.93 13.78 19.45
N GLY A 348 -18.21 12.54 19.83
CA GLY A 348 -19.57 11.98 19.81
C GLY A 348 -20.04 11.48 18.44
N HIS A 349 -19.18 11.54 17.41
CA HIS A 349 -19.47 11.04 16.08
C HIS A 349 -18.64 9.80 15.75
N ASN A 350 -19.25 8.79 15.12
CA ASN A 350 -18.55 7.58 14.69
C ASN A 350 -17.70 7.80 13.43
N HIS A 351 -18.00 8.85 12.67
CA HIS A 351 -17.27 9.30 11.50
C HIS A 351 -17.25 10.83 11.52
N CYS A 352 -16.11 11.42 11.16
CA CYS A 352 -15.95 12.85 10.98
C CYS A 352 -14.89 13.08 9.90
N GLN A 353 -15.24 13.83 8.87
CA GLN A 353 -14.33 14.30 7.85
C GLN A 353 -14.46 15.81 7.74
N VAL A 354 -13.38 16.52 8.09
CA VAL A 354 -13.27 17.96 7.87
C VAL A 354 -12.61 18.20 6.51
N ALA A 355 -13.22 19.07 5.71
CA ALA A 355 -12.73 19.44 4.38
C ALA A 355 -12.67 20.96 4.21
N SER A 356 -11.84 21.40 3.25
CA SER A 356 -11.75 22.79 2.80
C SER A 356 -11.61 23.83 3.93
N VAL A 357 -10.70 23.60 4.89
CA VAL A 357 -10.35 24.59 5.92
C VAL A 357 -9.65 25.79 5.26
N SER A 358 -10.42 26.85 5.04
CA SER A 358 -10.02 27.96 4.17
C SER A 358 -10.17 29.30 4.89
N PRO A 359 -9.06 29.97 5.22
CA PRO A 359 -9.13 31.35 5.69
C PRO A 359 -9.69 32.26 4.58
N SER A 360 -10.42 33.29 4.99
CA SER A 360 -10.87 34.36 4.10
C SER A 360 -9.68 35.16 3.56
N PRO A 361 -9.84 35.90 2.45
CA PRO A 361 -8.76 36.69 1.85
C PRO A 361 -8.15 37.76 2.79
N ASP A 362 -8.93 38.26 3.74
CA ASP A 362 -8.48 39.18 4.80
C ASP A 362 -7.98 38.46 6.06
N HIS A 363 -7.97 37.12 6.05
CA HIS A 363 -7.58 36.24 7.16
C HIS A 363 -8.38 36.42 8.45
N ARG A 364 -9.55 37.07 8.41
CA ARG A 364 -10.39 37.27 9.58
C ARG A 364 -11.31 36.08 9.85
N TYR A 365 -11.86 35.47 8.81
CA TYR A 365 -12.81 34.37 8.93
C TYR A 365 -12.16 33.07 8.48
N LEU A 366 -12.70 31.96 8.97
CA LEU A 366 -12.34 30.61 8.56
C LEU A 366 -13.60 29.89 8.09
N ALA A 367 -13.67 29.56 6.81
CA ALA A 367 -14.70 28.65 6.31
C ALA A 367 -14.17 27.22 6.36
N TYR A 368 -14.99 26.27 6.80
CA TYR A 368 -14.67 24.85 6.80
C TYR A 368 -15.91 24.01 6.57
N MET A 369 -15.74 22.80 6.04
CA MET A 369 -16.80 21.87 5.71
C MET A 369 -16.68 20.61 6.57
N VAL A 370 -17.80 20.02 6.99
CA VAL A 370 -17.82 18.79 7.79
C VAL A 370 -18.83 17.79 7.25
N ASP A 371 -18.40 16.53 7.15
CA ASP A 371 -19.24 15.36 6.87
C ASP A 371 -19.14 14.37 8.06
N PHE A 372 -20.28 13.99 8.63
CA PHE A 372 -20.38 13.01 9.72
C PHE A 372 -20.93 11.65 9.27
N SER A 373 -21.18 11.50 7.98
CA SER A 373 -21.88 10.37 7.37
C SER A 373 -21.00 9.54 6.42
N GLY A 374 -19.97 10.15 5.82
CA GLY A 374 -19.07 9.53 4.86
C GLY A 374 -19.63 9.48 3.43
N TYR A 375 -20.66 10.28 3.14
CA TYR A 375 -21.27 10.42 1.80
C TYR A 375 -20.63 11.53 0.97
N GLU A 376 -19.56 12.16 1.47
CA GLU A 376 -18.88 13.29 0.83
C GLU A 376 -19.85 14.46 0.54
N THR A 377 -20.87 14.57 1.38
CA THR A 377 -21.87 15.63 1.37
C THR A 377 -21.72 16.41 2.66
N TYR A 378 -21.36 17.69 2.55
CA TYR A 378 -20.85 18.46 3.67
C TYR A 378 -21.83 19.55 4.11
N THR A 379 -21.67 19.97 5.37
CA THR A 379 -22.16 21.26 5.86
C THR A 379 -20.99 22.22 6.00
N ALA A 380 -21.08 23.41 5.39
CA ALA A 380 -20.13 24.51 5.61
C ALA A 380 -20.51 25.36 6.82
N TYR A 381 -19.48 25.80 7.53
CA TYR A 381 -19.53 26.74 8.64
C TYR A 381 -18.52 27.86 8.42
N VAL A 382 -18.80 29.04 8.97
CA VAL A 382 -17.87 30.18 8.98
C VAL A 382 -17.59 30.60 10.42
N LYS A 383 -16.31 30.66 10.79
CA LYS A 383 -15.84 31.08 12.13
C LYS A 383 -15.17 32.45 12.04
N ASP A 384 -15.52 33.39 12.91
CA ASP A 384 -14.73 34.62 13.10
C ASP A 384 -13.51 34.30 13.98
N LEU A 385 -12.32 34.41 13.42
CA LEU A 385 -11.07 34.09 14.13
C LEU A 385 -10.71 35.14 15.19
N LYS A 386 -11.34 36.31 15.16
CA LYS A 386 -11.14 37.35 16.19
C LYS A 386 -11.92 37.04 17.46
N THR A 387 -13.16 36.56 17.34
CA THR A 387 -14.02 36.25 18.49
C THR A 387 -13.97 34.78 18.88
N GLY A 388 -13.62 33.90 17.94
CA GLY A 388 -13.67 32.45 18.10
C GLY A 388 -15.08 31.86 17.86
N GLU A 389 -16.07 32.69 17.56
CA GLU A 389 -17.47 32.29 17.40
C GLU A 389 -17.81 31.91 15.95
N LEU A 390 -18.80 31.02 15.80
CA LEU A 390 -19.38 30.74 14.49
C LEU A 390 -20.34 31.87 14.09
N LEU A 391 -20.26 32.28 12.82
CA LEU A 391 -21.29 33.11 12.22
C LEU A 391 -22.58 32.28 12.03
N PRO A 392 -23.75 32.93 11.90
CA PRO A 392 -25.00 32.25 11.60
C PRO A 392 -25.02 31.52 10.25
N ASP A 393 -24.10 31.87 9.35
CA ASP A 393 -23.96 31.29 8.01
C ASP A 393 -23.69 29.78 8.08
N ARG A 394 -24.61 29.01 7.49
CA ARG A 394 -24.56 27.55 7.45
C ARG A 394 -25.14 27.06 6.12
N ILE A 395 -24.32 26.38 5.33
CA ILE A 395 -24.70 25.91 3.99
C ILE A 395 -24.64 24.39 3.98
N GLU A 396 -25.78 23.73 3.81
CA GLU A 396 -25.90 22.27 3.79
C GLU A 396 -25.85 21.70 2.37
N ASN A 397 -25.60 20.40 2.26
CA ASN A 397 -25.67 19.63 1.02
C ASN A 397 -24.73 20.15 -0.08
N ILE A 398 -23.51 20.52 0.33
CA ILE A 398 -22.48 21.01 -0.58
C ILE A 398 -21.33 20.01 -0.70
N SER A 399 -20.53 20.16 -1.74
CA SER A 399 -19.35 19.32 -2.00
C SER A 399 -18.05 20.12 -2.17
N SER A 400 -18.15 21.43 -2.41
CA SER A 400 -16.98 22.31 -2.53
C SER A 400 -17.31 23.74 -2.11
N LEU A 401 -16.28 24.49 -1.70
CA LEU A 401 -16.41 25.86 -1.22
C LEU A 401 -15.17 26.70 -1.59
N ARG A 402 -15.37 27.96 -1.99
CA ARG A 402 -14.32 28.94 -2.26
C ARG A 402 -14.73 30.34 -1.81
N TRP A 403 -13.82 31.08 -1.20
CA TRP A 403 -14.00 32.52 -0.98
C TRP A 403 -13.95 33.30 -2.29
N GLY A 404 -14.79 34.32 -2.40
CA GLY A 404 -14.72 35.35 -3.45
C GLY A 404 -13.45 36.21 -3.34
N LYS A 405 -13.47 37.40 -3.96
CA LYS A 405 -12.34 38.34 -3.90
C LYS A 405 -11.95 38.68 -2.45
N ASP A 406 -12.96 38.88 -1.63
CA ASP A 406 -12.88 39.27 -0.22
C ASP A 406 -13.71 38.31 0.65
N ALA A 407 -13.94 38.70 1.90
CA ALA A 407 -14.70 37.93 2.88
C ALA A 407 -16.22 38.14 2.81
N SER A 408 -16.77 38.73 1.73
CA SER A 408 -18.20 39.02 1.63
C SER A 408 -19.02 37.92 0.95
N VAL A 409 -18.37 37.03 0.20
CA VAL A 409 -19.04 36.05 -0.67
C VAL A 409 -18.34 34.69 -0.62
N LEU A 410 -19.14 33.63 -0.55
CA LEU A 410 -18.73 32.24 -0.77
C LEU A 410 -19.34 31.69 -2.07
N TYR A 411 -18.56 30.92 -2.80
CA TYR A 411 -18.97 30.16 -3.99
C TYR A 411 -18.94 28.67 -3.66
N TYR A 412 -19.97 27.92 -4.01
CA TYR A 412 -20.08 26.50 -3.67
C TYR A 412 -20.82 25.69 -4.73
N ALA A 413 -20.66 24.36 -4.68
CA ALA A 413 -21.39 23.43 -5.52
C ALA A 413 -22.29 22.50 -4.69
N THR A 414 -23.51 22.26 -5.16
CA THR A 414 -24.41 21.21 -4.64
C THR A 414 -24.31 19.94 -5.51
N GLN A 415 -24.91 18.86 -5.03
CA GLN A 415 -24.96 17.58 -5.75
C GLN A 415 -26.40 17.18 -6.08
N ASP A 416 -26.57 16.43 -7.17
CA ASP A 416 -27.82 15.77 -7.51
C ASP A 416 -28.03 14.44 -6.75
N GLU A 417 -29.12 13.72 -7.05
CA GLU A 417 -29.45 12.44 -6.40
C GLU A 417 -28.37 11.35 -6.61
N ALA A 418 -27.51 11.49 -7.62
CA ALA A 418 -26.41 10.59 -7.90
C ALA A 418 -25.08 11.06 -7.27
N HIS A 419 -25.11 12.06 -6.39
CA HIS A 419 -23.94 12.72 -5.80
C HIS A 419 -23.01 13.41 -6.81
N ARG A 420 -23.50 13.71 -8.02
CA ARG A 420 -22.75 14.45 -9.04
C ARG A 420 -22.92 15.94 -8.80
N GLN A 421 -21.83 16.71 -8.91
CA GLN A 421 -21.90 18.17 -8.79
C GLN A 421 -22.62 18.76 -10.00
N ASP A 422 -23.80 19.34 -9.80
CA ASP A 422 -24.68 19.78 -10.89
C ASP A 422 -24.89 21.30 -10.90
N LYS A 423 -24.90 21.95 -9.74
CA LYS A 423 -25.25 23.37 -9.61
C LYS A 423 -24.19 24.16 -8.87
N LEU A 424 -23.94 25.36 -9.38
CA LEU A 424 -22.97 26.31 -8.85
C LEU A 424 -23.68 27.53 -8.29
N TRP A 425 -23.36 27.88 -7.06
CA TRP A 425 -24.08 28.87 -6.27
C TRP A 425 -23.14 29.94 -5.72
N ARG A 426 -23.75 31.08 -5.39
CA ARG A 426 -23.11 32.18 -4.67
C ARG A 426 -23.90 32.56 -3.42
N HIS A 427 -23.23 32.51 -2.29
CA HIS A 427 -23.73 32.91 -0.97
C HIS A 427 -23.11 34.24 -0.53
N LYS A 428 -23.94 35.16 -0.01
CA LYS A 428 -23.47 36.42 0.59
C LYS A 428 -23.45 36.28 2.11
N ILE A 429 -22.27 36.48 2.70
CA ILE A 429 -22.05 36.34 4.14
C ILE A 429 -22.97 37.28 4.94
N GLY A 430 -23.61 36.72 5.97
CA GLY A 430 -24.55 37.38 6.87
C GLY A 430 -25.93 37.66 6.25
N SER A 431 -26.14 37.27 4.99
CA SER A 431 -27.42 37.44 4.32
C SER A 431 -28.44 36.38 4.78
N LYS A 432 -29.71 36.78 4.84
CA LYS A 432 -30.85 35.84 5.00
C LYS A 432 -31.57 35.59 3.68
N ASP A 433 -31.18 36.30 2.63
CA ASP A 433 -31.74 36.10 1.29
C ASP A 433 -31.29 34.74 0.74
N ALA A 434 -32.07 34.20 -0.20
CA ALA A 434 -31.68 32.97 -0.89
C ALA A 434 -30.40 33.17 -1.70
N ASP A 435 -29.57 32.14 -1.72
CA ASP A 435 -28.34 32.12 -2.50
C ASP A 435 -28.63 32.12 -3.99
N GLU A 436 -27.74 32.74 -4.77
CA GLU A 436 -27.91 32.92 -6.20
C GLU A 436 -27.35 31.73 -6.97
N LEU A 437 -28.19 31.12 -7.82
CA LEU A 437 -27.79 30.09 -8.76
C LEU A 437 -27.07 30.72 -9.95
N LEU A 438 -25.80 30.37 -10.14
CA LEU A 438 -24.97 30.90 -11.23
C LEU A 438 -24.96 29.98 -12.46
N TYR A 439 -25.06 28.66 -12.25
CA TYR A 439 -24.96 27.68 -13.33
C TYR A 439 -25.62 26.34 -12.95
N THR A 440 -26.17 25.64 -13.94
CA THR A 440 -26.70 24.28 -13.81
C THR A 440 -26.18 23.42 -14.97
N GLU A 441 -25.58 22.28 -14.65
CA GLU A 441 -25.18 21.26 -15.60
C GLU A 441 -26.26 20.17 -15.70
N GLU A 442 -27.04 20.27 -16.76
CA GLU A 442 -28.17 19.38 -17.08
C GLU A 442 -27.71 18.04 -17.71
N ASP A 443 -26.51 17.98 -18.30
CA ASP A 443 -25.98 16.75 -18.87
C ASP A 443 -25.26 15.92 -17.80
N GLU A 444 -25.85 14.78 -17.43
CA GLU A 444 -25.38 13.86 -16.40
C GLU A 444 -23.96 13.30 -16.65
N ILE A 445 -23.41 13.45 -17.87
CA ILE A 445 -22.04 13.06 -18.21
C ILE A 445 -21.00 14.05 -17.64
N TYR A 446 -21.41 15.28 -17.34
CA TYR A 446 -20.54 16.37 -16.91
C TYR A 446 -20.72 16.66 -15.43
N SER A 447 -19.66 17.11 -14.75
CA SER A 447 -19.76 17.68 -13.40
C SER A 447 -19.38 19.17 -13.43
N ALA A 448 -20.04 19.96 -12.59
CA ALA A 448 -19.81 21.39 -12.48
C ALA A 448 -19.05 21.75 -11.19
N TYR A 449 -17.98 22.56 -11.30
CA TYR A 449 -17.23 23.01 -10.13
C TYR A 449 -16.57 24.38 -10.32
N PHE A 450 -16.12 24.98 -9.21
CA PHE A 450 -15.39 26.24 -9.19
C PHE A 450 -13.89 26.04 -9.04
N GLN A 451 -13.11 26.83 -9.79
CA GLN A 451 -11.67 27.01 -9.59
C GLN A 451 -11.36 28.50 -9.50
N LYS A 452 -10.63 28.91 -8.45
CA LYS A 452 -10.22 30.30 -8.29
C LYS A 452 -8.80 30.47 -8.80
N ALA A 453 -8.58 31.44 -9.69
CA ALA A 453 -7.24 31.81 -10.14
C ALA A 453 -6.38 32.25 -8.96
N ARG A 454 -5.08 31.92 -8.98
CA ARG A 454 -4.14 32.29 -7.90
C ARG A 454 -4.02 33.80 -7.71
N SER A 455 -4.18 34.56 -8.80
CA SER A 455 -4.25 36.03 -8.79
C SER A 455 -5.40 36.60 -7.95
N GLY A 456 -6.39 35.78 -7.61
CA GLY A 456 -7.60 36.19 -6.90
C GLY A 456 -8.58 37.02 -7.75
N LYS A 457 -8.25 37.26 -9.03
CA LYS A 457 -9.02 38.12 -9.93
C LYS A 457 -10.17 37.41 -10.64
N TYR A 458 -10.05 36.10 -10.87
CA TYR A 458 -11.06 35.34 -11.60
C TYR A 458 -11.52 34.10 -10.84
N MET A 459 -12.82 33.83 -10.93
CA MET A 459 -13.43 32.56 -10.56
C MET A 459 -13.86 31.85 -11.84
N PHE A 460 -13.28 30.70 -12.12
CA PHE A 460 -13.64 29.83 -13.23
C PHE A 460 -14.78 28.90 -12.82
N LEU A 461 -15.76 28.77 -13.69
CA LEU A 461 -16.86 27.81 -13.64
C LEU A 461 -16.54 26.76 -14.68
N LEU A 462 -16.30 25.53 -14.25
CA LEU A 462 -15.95 24.43 -15.12
C LEU A 462 -17.14 23.48 -15.19
N SER A 463 -17.48 23.07 -16.42
CA SER A 463 -18.24 21.86 -16.70
C SER A 463 -17.30 20.89 -17.40
N SER A 464 -17.13 19.69 -16.86
CA SER A 464 -16.21 18.71 -17.44
C SER A 464 -16.71 17.28 -17.35
N SER A 465 -16.45 16.52 -18.40
CA SER A 465 -16.49 15.06 -18.41
C SER A 465 -15.07 14.51 -18.59
N SER A 466 -14.94 13.18 -18.72
CA SER A 466 -13.66 12.54 -19.01
C SER A 466 -13.08 12.90 -20.38
N GLU A 467 -13.89 13.42 -21.32
CA GLU A 467 -13.46 13.71 -22.69
C GLU A 467 -13.70 15.15 -23.15
N THR A 468 -14.37 16.00 -22.37
CA THR A 468 -14.77 17.34 -22.82
C THR A 468 -14.87 18.34 -21.69
N SER A 469 -14.39 19.56 -21.93
CA SER A 469 -14.47 20.68 -20.99
C SER A 469 -15.25 21.88 -21.57
N GLU A 470 -15.85 22.66 -20.69
CA GLU A 470 -16.38 24.00 -20.93
C GLU A 470 -16.05 24.89 -19.75
N VAL A 471 -15.44 26.04 -20.00
CA VAL A 471 -15.01 26.96 -18.94
C VAL A 471 -15.62 28.34 -19.20
N SER A 472 -16.30 28.85 -18.19
CA SER A 472 -16.68 30.26 -18.08
C SER A 472 -15.90 30.91 -16.92
N PHE A 473 -15.84 32.23 -16.88
CA PHE A 473 -15.19 32.97 -15.80
C PHE A 473 -16.04 34.12 -15.30
N ILE A 474 -15.89 34.44 -14.01
CA ILE A 474 -16.40 35.65 -13.38
C ILE A 474 -15.18 36.51 -13.02
N ASP A 475 -15.21 37.78 -13.44
CA ASP A 475 -14.30 38.80 -12.93
C ASP A 475 -14.71 39.15 -11.49
N LEU A 476 -13.86 38.78 -10.52
CA LEU A 476 -14.13 38.99 -9.10
C LEU A 476 -13.97 40.46 -8.68
N ASP A 477 -13.45 41.35 -9.54
CA ASP A 477 -13.55 42.79 -9.37
C ASP A 477 -14.96 43.32 -9.69
N ASN A 478 -15.72 42.58 -10.50
CA ASN A 478 -17.07 42.93 -10.94
C ASN A 478 -18.02 41.73 -10.83
N PRO A 479 -18.19 41.13 -9.63
CA PRO A 479 -18.82 39.82 -9.48
C PRO A 479 -20.31 39.82 -9.84
N SER A 480 -20.96 40.98 -9.93
CA SER A 480 -22.37 41.10 -10.37
C SER A 480 -22.56 40.87 -11.88
N LYS A 481 -21.50 40.84 -12.67
CA LYS A 481 -21.59 40.50 -14.10
C LYS A 481 -21.85 39.00 -14.26
N PRO A 482 -22.64 38.59 -15.27
CA PRO A 482 -22.85 37.17 -15.55
C PRO A 482 -21.52 36.50 -15.96
N PRO A 483 -21.39 35.18 -15.74
CA PRO A 483 -20.24 34.42 -16.22
C PRO A 483 -19.99 34.63 -17.73
N GLN A 484 -18.74 34.81 -18.11
CA GLN A 484 -18.30 34.96 -19.49
C GLN A 484 -17.68 33.67 -20.00
N LEU A 485 -18.13 33.18 -21.15
CA LEU A 485 -17.64 31.94 -21.72
C LEU A 485 -16.27 32.12 -22.38
N ILE A 486 -15.34 31.19 -22.14
CA ILE A 486 -14.06 31.12 -22.84
C ILE A 486 -14.25 30.38 -24.16
N ALA A 487 -14.70 29.13 -24.10
CA ALA A 487 -15.00 28.32 -25.27
C ALA A 487 -16.18 27.39 -25.02
N LYS A 488 -17.08 27.27 -26.00
CA LYS A 488 -18.17 26.29 -25.96
C LYS A 488 -17.62 24.87 -25.93
N ARG A 489 -18.30 23.95 -25.24
CA ARG A 489 -17.95 22.53 -25.28
C ARG A 489 -17.90 22.01 -26.71
N GLN A 490 -16.84 21.27 -27.01
CA GLN A 490 -16.68 20.52 -28.24
C GLN A 490 -16.27 19.10 -27.86
N LYS A 491 -17.00 18.10 -28.33
CA LYS A 491 -16.73 16.69 -28.01
C LYS A 491 -15.26 16.33 -28.28
N GLY A 492 -14.59 15.77 -27.28
CA GLY A 492 -13.18 15.37 -27.34
C GLY A 492 -12.17 16.49 -27.04
N LEU A 493 -12.62 17.74 -26.87
CA LEU A 493 -11.77 18.87 -26.50
C LEU A 493 -11.76 19.05 -24.98
N ILE A 494 -10.61 18.77 -24.38
CA ILE A 494 -10.34 18.98 -22.96
C ILE A 494 -9.45 20.21 -22.85
N TYR A 495 -9.78 21.10 -21.91
CA TYR A 495 -8.92 22.21 -21.55
C TYR A 495 -9.13 22.67 -20.10
N GLY A 496 -8.04 23.10 -19.48
CA GLY A 496 -8.01 23.80 -18.19
C GLY A 496 -7.48 25.22 -18.38
N VAL A 497 -7.79 26.12 -17.45
CA VAL A 497 -7.44 27.54 -17.56
C VAL A 497 -6.90 28.07 -16.23
N ASP A 498 -5.78 28.81 -16.31
CA ASP A 498 -5.32 29.70 -15.23
C ASP A 498 -5.01 31.09 -15.79
N HIS A 499 -4.69 32.03 -14.92
CA HIS A 499 -4.54 33.45 -15.25
C HIS A 499 -3.15 33.98 -14.91
N PHE A 500 -2.52 34.62 -15.90
CA PHE A 500 -1.25 35.32 -15.75
C PHE A 500 -1.28 36.66 -16.50
N ALA A 501 -0.91 37.74 -15.82
CA ALA A 501 -0.91 39.11 -16.34
C ALA A 501 -2.26 39.54 -16.95
N ASP A 502 -2.34 39.67 -18.27
CA ASP A 502 -3.52 40.09 -19.05
C ASP A 502 -4.12 38.96 -19.88
N SER A 503 -3.64 37.73 -19.66
CA SER A 503 -3.91 36.57 -20.50
C SER A 503 -4.38 35.37 -19.67
N PHE A 504 -5.18 34.53 -20.29
CA PHE A 504 -5.44 33.17 -19.81
C PHE A 504 -4.44 32.21 -20.42
N TYR A 505 -3.93 31.29 -19.60
CA TYR A 505 -3.07 30.18 -20.02
C TYR A 505 -3.89 28.90 -19.98
N ILE A 506 -3.78 28.10 -21.04
CA ILE A 506 -4.71 27.05 -21.37
C ILE A 506 -3.94 25.76 -21.65
N VAL A 507 -4.06 24.79 -20.76
CA VAL A 507 -3.59 23.42 -21.01
C VAL A 507 -4.68 22.71 -21.78
N THR A 508 -4.40 22.27 -23.01
CA THR A 508 -5.45 21.70 -23.88
C THR A 508 -4.94 20.60 -24.81
N ASN A 509 -5.83 19.66 -25.16
CA ASN A 509 -5.59 18.65 -26.19
C ASN A 509 -6.03 19.10 -27.61
N LYS A 510 -6.30 20.40 -27.80
CA LYS A 510 -6.66 20.99 -29.09
C LYS A 510 -5.69 20.55 -30.20
N ASP A 511 -6.22 20.37 -31.41
CA ASP A 511 -5.45 19.97 -32.59
C ASP A 511 -4.86 18.54 -32.49
N LYS A 512 -5.54 17.65 -31.76
CA LYS A 512 -5.12 16.25 -31.49
C LYS A 512 -3.82 16.15 -30.70
N ALA A 513 -3.54 17.14 -29.84
CA ALA A 513 -2.41 17.10 -28.92
C ALA A 513 -2.70 16.12 -27.77
N THR A 514 -2.48 14.82 -27.98
CA THR A 514 -2.82 13.76 -27.00
C THR A 514 -2.07 13.89 -25.66
N ASN A 515 -0.85 14.43 -25.71
CA ASN A 515 -0.04 14.79 -24.55
C ASN A 515 -0.30 16.22 -24.06
N PHE A 516 -1.35 16.86 -24.58
CA PHE A 516 -1.70 18.25 -24.35
C PHE A 516 -0.59 19.21 -24.81
N LYS A 517 -0.94 20.49 -24.86
CA LYS A 517 -0.05 21.59 -25.13
C LYS A 517 -0.46 22.79 -24.28
N LEU A 518 0.44 23.74 -24.08
CA LEU A 518 0.14 24.99 -23.39
C LEU A 518 -0.11 26.07 -24.44
N MET A 519 -1.28 26.69 -24.39
CA MET A 519 -1.65 27.84 -25.19
C MET A 519 -1.92 29.03 -24.29
N ARG A 520 -2.02 30.22 -24.88
CA ARG A 520 -2.51 31.42 -24.18
C ARG A 520 -3.44 32.23 -25.06
N THR A 521 -4.26 33.07 -24.43
CA THR A 521 -5.17 33.98 -25.11
C THR A 521 -5.41 35.24 -24.26
N PRO A 522 -5.62 36.42 -24.86
CA PRO A 522 -5.96 37.63 -24.11
C PRO A 522 -7.28 37.44 -23.35
N VAL A 523 -7.38 37.93 -22.11
CA VAL A 523 -8.64 37.87 -21.34
C VAL A 523 -9.79 38.61 -22.03
N SER A 524 -9.46 39.65 -22.81
CA SER A 524 -10.43 40.45 -23.57
C SER A 524 -11.00 39.74 -24.80
N SER A 525 -10.34 38.68 -25.28
CA SER A 525 -10.74 37.90 -26.45
C SER A 525 -10.38 36.42 -26.24
N PRO A 526 -11.03 35.73 -25.27
CA PRO A 526 -10.57 34.42 -24.79
C PRO A 526 -10.96 33.25 -25.71
N SER A 527 -11.49 33.55 -26.89
CA SER A 527 -12.08 32.56 -27.81
C SER A 527 -11.00 31.66 -28.45
N PRO A 528 -11.30 30.39 -28.78
CA PRO A 528 -10.33 29.46 -29.37
C PRO A 528 -9.60 29.95 -30.63
N GLN A 529 -10.17 30.93 -31.34
CA GLN A 529 -9.58 31.56 -32.51
C GLN A 529 -8.33 32.39 -32.17
N ASP A 530 -8.27 32.92 -30.96
CA ASP A 530 -7.19 33.77 -30.45
C ASP A 530 -6.20 32.99 -29.57
N TRP A 531 -6.33 31.66 -29.51
CA TRP A 531 -5.41 30.81 -28.77
C TRP A 531 -4.11 30.64 -29.55
N VAL A 532 -3.00 30.99 -28.91
CA VAL A 532 -1.65 30.91 -29.50
C VAL A 532 -0.80 29.96 -28.67
N ASP A 533 -0.04 29.08 -29.34
CA ASP A 533 0.85 28.14 -28.66
C ASP A 533 1.93 28.88 -27.84
N VAL A 534 2.13 28.43 -26.61
CA VAL A 534 3.24 28.79 -25.71
C VAL A 534 4.22 27.63 -25.61
N PHE A 535 3.68 26.44 -25.35
CA PHE A 535 4.40 25.17 -25.47
C PHE A 535 3.63 24.31 -26.46
N PRO A 536 4.07 24.21 -27.73
CA PRO A 536 3.39 23.40 -28.73
C PRO A 536 3.44 21.92 -28.36
N TYR A 537 2.62 21.11 -29.03
CA TYR A 537 2.58 19.66 -28.81
C TYR A 537 3.96 19.02 -28.97
N ASP A 538 4.31 18.17 -28.00
CA ASP A 538 5.51 17.34 -27.98
C ASP A 538 5.11 15.90 -27.63
N GLU A 539 5.49 14.94 -28.47
CA GLU A 539 5.17 13.53 -28.26
C GLU A 539 5.88 12.92 -27.03
N ASN A 540 6.93 13.57 -26.53
CA ASN A 540 7.73 13.10 -25.40
C ASN A 540 7.38 13.79 -24.07
N VAL A 541 6.61 14.88 -24.11
CA VAL A 541 6.26 15.68 -22.92
C VAL A 541 4.75 15.76 -22.80
N LYS A 542 4.21 15.19 -21.72
CA LYS A 542 2.81 15.38 -21.32
C LYS A 542 2.70 16.63 -20.47
N VAL A 543 1.80 17.54 -20.83
CA VAL A 543 1.42 18.70 -20.01
C VAL A 543 0.17 18.32 -19.22
N ASP A 544 0.27 18.32 -17.89
CA ASP A 544 -0.84 18.00 -17.00
C ASP A 544 -1.54 19.26 -16.49
N ASP A 545 -0.78 20.28 -16.05
CA ASP A 545 -1.34 21.51 -15.48
C ASP A 545 -0.38 22.72 -15.59
N ILE A 546 -0.89 23.92 -15.26
CA ILE A 546 -0.12 25.17 -15.18
C ILE A 546 -0.50 25.96 -13.94
N ASP A 547 0.51 26.34 -13.17
CA ASP A 547 0.38 27.14 -11.95
C ASP A 547 0.89 28.56 -12.22
N CYS A 548 0.00 29.57 -12.24
CA CYS A 548 0.36 30.94 -12.56
C CYS A 548 0.61 31.83 -11.33
N PHE A 549 1.83 32.36 -11.21
CA PHE A 549 2.22 33.37 -10.22
C PHE A 549 2.29 34.76 -10.86
N LYS A 550 2.69 35.78 -10.09
CA LYS A 550 2.79 37.15 -10.60
C LYS A 550 3.84 37.31 -11.71
N ASN A 551 5.02 36.70 -11.52
CA ASN A 551 6.19 36.92 -12.38
C ASN A 551 6.66 35.67 -13.14
N PHE A 552 6.17 34.49 -12.77
CA PHE A 552 6.53 33.20 -13.39
C PHE A 552 5.32 32.25 -13.39
N MET A 553 5.47 31.14 -14.08
CA MET A 553 4.52 30.02 -14.04
C MET A 553 5.26 28.70 -13.82
N VAL A 554 4.54 27.68 -13.37
CA VAL A 554 5.08 26.32 -13.25
C VAL A 554 4.20 25.36 -14.02
N MET A 555 4.76 24.77 -15.07
CA MET A 555 4.09 23.72 -15.82
C MET A 555 4.36 22.38 -15.15
N GLU A 556 3.30 21.65 -14.83
CA GLU A 556 3.37 20.29 -14.31
C GLU A 556 3.10 19.30 -15.44
N GLY A 557 3.75 18.14 -15.40
CA GLY A 557 3.56 17.16 -16.44
C GLY A 557 4.42 15.93 -16.29
N ARG A 558 4.64 15.23 -17.39
CA ARG A 558 5.46 14.01 -17.43
C ARG A 558 6.41 13.98 -18.62
N GLN A 559 7.59 13.42 -18.39
CA GLN A 559 8.56 13.12 -19.44
C GLN A 559 9.31 11.83 -19.07
N GLY A 560 9.45 10.91 -20.03
CA GLY A 560 10.12 9.63 -19.80
C GLY A 560 9.47 8.75 -18.74
N GLY A 561 8.15 8.91 -18.51
CA GLY A 561 7.38 8.17 -17.50
C GLY A 561 7.32 8.83 -16.11
N TYR A 562 8.20 9.80 -15.83
CA TYR A 562 8.29 10.48 -14.53
C TYR A 562 7.54 11.80 -14.54
N SER A 563 6.96 12.18 -13.40
CA SER A 563 6.45 13.53 -13.16
C SER A 563 7.58 14.56 -13.24
N GLN A 564 7.28 15.74 -13.75
CA GLN A 564 8.24 16.81 -14.00
C GLN A 564 7.62 18.17 -13.69
N LEU A 565 8.47 19.12 -13.29
CA LEU A 565 8.13 20.52 -13.09
C LEU A 565 9.02 21.38 -13.98
N TRP A 566 8.41 22.28 -14.75
CA TRP A 566 9.12 23.27 -15.54
C TRP A 566 8.74 24.68 -15.10
N ILE A 567 9.74 25.47 -14.72
CA ILE A 567 9.58 26.90 -14.51
C ILE A 567 9.51 27.59 -15.87
N ILE A 568 8.46 28.39 -16.07
CA ILE A 568 8.22 29.18 -17.27
C ILE A 568 8.28 30.66 -16.90
N VAL A 569 9.14 31.43 -17.57
CA VAL A 569 9.28 32.88 -17.36
C VAL A 569 9.06 33.62 -18.68
N PRO A 570 8.15 34.61 -18.75
CA PRO A 570 8.00 35.45 -19.94
C PRO A 570 9.23 36.34 -20.17
N GLU A 571 9.69 36.44 -21.41
CA GLU A 571 10.89 37.23 -21.80
C GLU A 571 10.56 38.48 -22.62
N GLY A 572 9.28 38.80 -22.80
CA GLY A 572 8.83 39.82 -23.75
C GLY A 572 8.66 39.25 -25.17
N ASP A 573 8.09 40.04 -26.09
CA ASP A 573 7.81 39.64 -27.48
C ASP A 573 7.12 38.27 -27.63
N ASN A 574 6.25 37.92 -26.68
CA ASN A 574 5.55 36.63 -26.62
C ASN A 574 6.46 35.40 -26.50
N LYS A 575 7.70 35.57 -26.04
CA LYS A 575 8.64 34.49 -25.76
C LYS A 575 8.58 34.08 -24.29
N HIS A 576 8.88 32.81 -24.05
CA HIS A 576 8.94 32.21 -22.74
C HIS A 576 10.22 31.37 -22.63
N SER A 577 11.02 31.58 -21.59
CA SER A 577 12.01 30.59 -21.20
C SER A 577 11.34 29.47 -20.44
N ARG A 578 11.90 28.27 -20.60
CA ARG A 578 11.48 27.06 -19.90
C ARG A 578 12.69 26.37 -19.30
N ARG A 579 12.60 26.04 -18.02
CA ARG A 579 13.64 25.33 -17.29
C ARG A 579 13.04 24.23 -16.43
N GLN A 580 13.53 23.01 -16.61
CA GLN A 580 13.15 21.86 -15.79
C GLN A 580 13.83 21.93 -14.41
N ILE A 581 13.11 21.60 -13.34
CA ILE A 581 13.72 21.31 -12.04
C ILE A 581 14.31 19.90 -12.11
N THR A 582 15.61 19.76 -11.88
CA THR A 582 16.33 18.49 -12.02
C THR A 582 16.62 17.84 -10.68
N PHE A 583 16.66 16.51 -10.68
CA PHE A 583 16.85 15.67 -9.49
C PHE A 583 18.02 14.70 -9.70
N LYS A 584 18.62 14.26 -8.59
CA LYS A 584 19.77 13.34 -8.64
C LYS A 584 19.36 11.90 -8.90
N GLU A 585 18.22 11.46 -8.38
CA GLU A 585 17.74 10.08 -8.58
C GLU A 585 17.14 9.93 -9.98
N SER A 586 17.30 8.75 -10.57
CA SER A 586 16.76 8.44 -11.91
C SER A 586 15.28 8.06 -11.90
N SER A 587 14.72 7.73 -10.73
CA SER A 587 13.32 7.38 -10.54
C SER A 587 12.76 8.07 -9.31
N TYR A 588 11.73 8.88 -9.51
CA TYR A 588 11.12 9.72 -8.48
C TYR A 588 9.70 10.14 -8.86
N THR A 589 9.01 10.75 -7.91
CA THR A 589 7.81 11.55 -8.13
C THR A 589 8.03 12.96 -7.55
N VAL A 590 7.53 13.96 -8.26
CA VAL A 590 7.54 15.36 -7.88
C VAL A 590 6.19 15.99 -8.22
N SER A 591 5.71 16.89 -7.36
CA SER A 591 4.50 17.67 -7.61
C SER A 591 4.58 19.02 -6.89
N GLY A 592 3.73 19.97 -7.29
CA GLY A 592 3.46 21.15 -6.48
C GLY A 592 3.03 20.81 -5.05
N SER A 593 3.29 21.73 -4.14
CA SER A 593 2.78 21.72 -2.77
C SER A 593 1.80 22.89 -2.56
N VAL A 594 1.57 23.29 -1.31
CA VAL A 594 0.71 24.43 -1.00
C VAL A 594 1.41 25.76 -1.32
N ASN A 595 0.99 26.40 -2.43
CA ASN A 595 1.48 27.69 -2.88
C ASN A 595 0.35 28.74 -2.88
N ARG A 596 0.19 29.49 -1.78
CA ARG A 596 -0.92 30.46 -1.60
C ARG A 596 -0.55 31.91 -1.94
N ASP A 597 0.70 32.30 -1.73
CA ASP A 597 1.15 33.65 -2.06
C ASP A 597 1.38 33.78 -3.58
N PHE A 598 0.59 34.65 -4.22
CA PHE A 598 0.68 34.93 -5.66
C PHE A 598 1.92 35.73 -6.05
N ASP A 599 2.30 36.69 -5.21
CA ASP A 599 3.47 37.56 -5.38
C ASP A 599 4.65 36.99 -4.59
N THR A 600 5.36 36.06 -5.21
CA THR A 600 6.52 35.35 -4.65
C THR A 600 7.51 35.08 -5.77
N ASP A 601 8.76 34.82 -5.40
CA ASP A 601 9.79 34.29 -6.30
C ASP A 601 10.16 32.84 -5.96
N LYS A 602 9.39 32.21 -5.06
CA LYS A 602 9.59 30.84 -4.60
C LYS A 602 8.43 29.94 -4.98
N TYR A 603 8.74 28.75 -5.47
CA TYR A 603 7.78 27.68 -5.71
C TYR A 603 8.01 26.51 -4.77
N ARG A 604 7.01 26.16 -3.96
CA ARG A 604 7.07 25.01 -3.09
C ARG A 604 6.65 23.75 -3.82
N PHE A 605 7.48 22.73 -3.75
CA PHE A 605 7.20 21.41 -4.32
C PHE A 605 7.52 20.31 -3.31
N VAL A 606 6.93 19.14 -3.54
CA VAL A 606 7.25 17.91 -2.80
C VAL A 606 7.88 16.89 -3.74
N TYR A 607 8.82 16.14 -3.20
CA TYR A 607 9.59 15.13 -3.90
C TYR A 607 9.63 13.84 -3.07
N SER A 608 9.55 12.69 -3.72
CA SER A 608 9.78 11.39 -3.08
C SER A 608 10.27 10.36 -4.10
N SER A 609 10.97 9.34 -3.62
CA SER A 609 11.33 8.15 -4.39
C SER A 609 11.11 6.90 -3.53
N MET A 610 11.40 5.72 -4.09
CA MET A 610 11.36 4.48 -3.30
C MET A 610 12.41 4.46 -2.16
N THR A 611 13.45 5.30 -2.25
CA THR A 611 14.55 5.40 -1.29
C THR A 611 14.58 6.71 -0.50
N THR A 612 13.81 7.71 -0.94
CA THR A 612 13.73 9.04 -0.34
C THR A 612 12.30 9.30 0.14
N PRO A 613 12.07 9.45 1.47
CA PRO A 613 10.78 9.86 2.01
C PRO A 613 10.28 11.18 1.40
N TRP A 614 9.01 11.51 1.64
CA TRP A 614 8.45 12.79 1.21
C TRP A 614 9.26 13.96 1.74
N THR A 615 9.78 14.76 0.82
CA THR A 615 10.63 15.91 1.14
C THR A 615 10.08 17.17 0.48
N THR A 616 9.89 18.20 1.28
CA THR A 616 9.40 19.51 0.87
C THR A 616 10.56 20.44 0.60
N PHE A 617 10.52 21.11 -0.55
CA PHE A 617 11.52 22.08 -0.98
C PHE A 617 10.85 23.40 -1.38
N ASP A 618 11.55 24.51 -1.16
CA ASP A 618 11.28 25.77 -1.86
C ASP A 618 12.31 25.93 -2.99
N TYR A 619 11.83 26.07 -4.21
CA TYR A 619 12.61 26.43 -5.38
C TYR A 619 12.64 27.94 -5.55
N ASP A 620 13.82 28.57 -5.49
CA ASP A 620 13.96 29.99 -5.80
C ASP A 620 14.12 30.20 -7.31
N VAL A 621 13.17 30.90 -7.92
CA VAL A 621 13.10 31.09 -9.36
C VAL A 621 14.29 31.90 -9.89
N ASN A 622 14.78 32.86 -9.09
CA ASN A 622 15.86 33.77 -9.44
C ASN A 622 17.23 33.09 -9.31
N THR A 623 17.50 32.46 -8.16
CA THR A 623 18.82 31.82 -7.92
C THR A 623 18.92 30.41 -8.51
N GLN A 624 17.79 29.82 -8.90
CA GLN A 624 17.69 28.47 -9.45
C GLN A 624 17.96 27.34 -8.43
N GLU A 625 17.99 27.67 -7.14
CA GLU A 625 18.37 26.75 -6.08
C GLU A 625 17.14 26.20 -5.34
N SER A 626 17.19 24.91 -4.97
CA SER A 626 16.20 24.28 -4.11
C SER A 626 16.68 24.25 -2.67
N THR A 627 15.90 24.80 -1.75
CA THR A 627 16.16 24.75 -0.31
C THR A 627 15.30 23.65 0.33
N LEU A 628 15.95 22.69 0.99
CA LEU A 628 15.25 21.66 1.78
C LEU A 628 14.57 22.31 2.98
N LEU A 629 13.25 22.10 3.11
CA LEU A 629 12.46 22.65 4.21
C LEU A 629 12.16 21.60 5.28
N LYS A 630 11.67 20.44 4.83
CA LYS A 630 11.31 19.32 5.70
C LYS A 630 11.44 18.02 4.93
N GLU A 631 12.17 17.06 5.48
CA GLU A 631 12.09 15.65 5.09
C GLU A 631 11.15 14.95 6.08
N LYS A 632 10.21 14.14 5.58
CA LYS A 632 9.30 13.36 6.41
C LYS A 632 10.12 12.36 7.23
N PRO A 633 10.10 12.46 8.57
CA PRO A 633 10.86 11.56 9.42
C PRO A 633 10.34 10.13 9.31
N VAL A 634 11.27 9.17 9.26
CA VAL A 634 11.00 7.73 9.36
C VAL A 634 11.83 7.21 10.51
N LEU A 635 11.20 7.06 11.69
CA LEU A 635 11.90 6.98 12.99
C LEU A 635 12.82 5.75 13.16
N ASN A 636 12.59 4.68 12.40
CA ASN A 636 13.39 3.44 12.45
C ASN A 636 14.21 3.17 11.18
N LYS A 637 14.53 4.20 10.39
CA LYS A 637 15.39 4.05 9.19
C LYS A 637 16.80 3.58 9.61
N GLY A 638 17.08 2.29 9.50
CA GLY A 638 18.41 1.69 9.71
C GLY A 638 18.66 1.00 11.06
N LYS A 639 17.63 0.45 11.72
CA LYS A 639 17.81 -0.55 12.79
C LYS A 639 17.73 -1.98 12.26
#